data_AF-A0A418WTP0-F1
#
_entry.id   AF-A0A418WTP0-F1
#
_cell.length_a   1.000
_cell.length_b   1.000
_cell.length_c   1.000
_cell.angle_alpha   90.00
_cell.angle_beta   90.00
_cell.angle_gamma   90.00
#
_symmetry.space_group_name_H-M   'P 1'
#
loop_
_entity.id
_entity.type
_entity.pdbx_description
1 polymer ?
#
loop_
_entity_poly.entity_id
_entity_poly.type
_entity_poly.pdbx_seq_one_letter_code
_entity_poly.pdbx_strand_id
1 'polypeptide(L)'
;MSNDLRYDGRVVVITGAGNGLGRSHALLFGARGAKVVVNDLGGGAHGGGKSSAAADKVVDEIRSAGGEAVANYDSVEDGDKIVQTALDHFGRIDVLINNAGILRDASFAKMTDEDWDLIYRVHLRGSYKVSHAAWPHMRAAGYGRIIMTTSSAGIYGNFGQANYSAMKLALLGLGNTLSHEGRAKNVNVNTIAPIAGSRLTETVMPADVVAALKPEFVSPLVAWLAHEDCSETGGLFEVGAGFMGKLRWERTLGHNFRGRSFSPEDVAAKWEKITDFAEANHPANVNESFGPIMAEMGKPGKGGNEFIDADEATSAAPIEMTSSYDERDVSLYALGIGAARNPAEESELGLVYELNNDGFHVLPTYGVMPSSNAFLKLAQQGHKFPGCNFGFDRILHGEQFTEIVRPMPPRAKLSHKTRVKDVFDKGKNALITYATETFDEAGDLLAYNEMTAVVRGAGGWGGDRGPSVEVNVPPDRAPDAVIEEKTDENQTLLYRLSGDWNPLHADPAFARAFGFDKPILHGLCFFGYAGRHVVKAFCGNDPRRFKNIKVRFADSVFPGETLVTEMWKESDNRIVFRMKVKERDKVVLSNAAVELYSEIPKAKAKTAAPSAVAAAPVAGPSTADVFAAIGAYVEKTPGLAAKVGTVYQWNITGPNSNWVLDLKNGAGSCKPGVAEKPDCTIAVAESDFIDLCSGKADAQKLYFGGKLKITGNIMASQKLGFLKDVRIEAGAAGTAPAAAAPAEAEAAPVQPRTGPVFAAIAARLKAGAEVGGVLQFNVHAPDAAWVIDPGKGTVSEGRADAPAATIGIDDEDLLALAQGAVAARDLFQKGKLKVDGDIRVAHRLDALTRLN
;
A
#
# COMPACT_ATOMS: atom_id res chain seq x y z
N MET A 1 -20.29 -26.82 -35.27
CA MET A 1 -21.54 -26.13 -34.90
C MET A 1 -21.24 -24.64 -34.93
N SER A 2 -22.06 -23.81 -35.56
CA SER A 2 -21.78 -22.38 -35.71
C SER A 2 -21.83 -21.67 -34.36
N ASN A 3 -20.81 -20.85 -34.03
CA ASN A 3 -20.72 -20.02 -32.82
C ASN A 3 -21.67 -18.79 -32.84
N ASP A 4 -22.76 -18.84 -33.62
CA ASP A 4 -23.66 -17.70 -33.84
C ASP A 4 -24.78 -17.70 -32.81
N LEU A 5 -24.97 -16.57 -32.10
CA LEU A 5 -26.12 -16.34 -31.21
C LEU A 5 -27.42 -16.28 -32.05
N ARG A 6 -28.39 -17.14 -31.70
CA ARG A 6 -29.63 -17.36 -32.47
C ARG A 6 -30.85 -17.19 -31.56
N TYR A 7 -32.02 -16.95 -32.16
CA TYR A 7 -33.28 -16.72 -31.44
C TYR A 7 -34.40 -17.61 -31.98
N ASP A 8 -34.04 -18.80 -32.45
CA ASP A 8 -34.99 -19.75 -33.02
C ASP A 8 -36.10 -20.08 -32.02
N GLY A 9 -37.34 -20.02 -32.48
CA GLY A 9 -38.51 -20.30 -31.64
C GLY A 9 -38.81 -19.24 -30.57
N ARG A 10 -38.05 -18.14 -30.52
CA ARG A 10 -38.31 -17.00 -29.64
C ARG A 10 -39.21 -15.97 -30.33
N VAL A 11 -40.19 -15.46 -29.59
CA VAL A 11 -41.06 -14.37 -30.05
C VAL A 11 -40.60 -13.04 -29.45
N VAL A 12 -40.26 -12.10 -30.32
CA VAL A 12 -39.66 -10.80 -29.96
C VAL A 12 -40.63 -9.68 -30.32
N VAL A 13 -41.09 -8.94 -29.32
CA VAL A 13 -41.93 -7.76 -29.48
C VAL A 13 -41.08 -6.51 -29.35
N ILE A 14 -41.15 -5.61 -30.34
CA ILE A 14 -40.37 -4.38 -30.39
C ILE A 14 -41.31 -3.21 -30.63
N THR A 15 -41.42 -2.32 -29.65
CA THR A 15 -42.25 -1.11 -29.78
C THR A 15 -41.49 0.01 -30.49
N GLY A 16 -42.16 0.77 -31.35
CA GLY A 16 -41.52 1.83 -32.15
C GLY A 16 -40.50 1.27 -33.15
N ALA A 17 -40.83 0.15 -33.79
CA ALA A 17 -39.95 -0.61 -34.66
C ALA A 17 -39.98 -0.20 -36.14
N GLY A 18 -40.77 0.80 -36.51
CA GLY A 18 -40.90 1.25 -37.90
C GLY A 18 -39.69 2.03 -38.42
N ASN A 19 -38.88 2.62 -37.53
CA ASN A 19 -37.71 3.43 -37.88
C ASN A 19 -36.58 3.31 -36.85
N GLY A 20 -35.40 3.87 -37.17
CA GLY A 20 -34.29 4.07 -36.23
C GLY A 20 -33.83 2.81 -35.49
N LEU A 21 -33.64 2.93 -34.17
CA LEU A 21 -33.19 1.83 -33.30
C LEU A 21 -34.12 0.63 -33.34
N GLY A 22 -35.43 0.84 -33.19
CA GLY A 22 -36.42 -0.24 -33.19
C GLY A 22 -36.40 -1.04 -34.50
N ARG A 23 -36.29 -0.36 -35.65
CA ARG A 23 -36.11 -1.04 -36.95
C ARG A 23 -34.84 -1.87 -37.00
N SER A 24 -33.72 -1.31 -36.52
CA SER A 24 -32.44 -2.02 -36.50
C SER A 24 -32.50 -3.28 -35.62
N HIS A 25 -33.16 -3.19 -34.45
CA HIS A 25 -33.40 -4.34 -33.58
C HIS A 25 -34.24 -5.40 -34.31
N ALA A 26 -35.35 -5.00 -34.93
CA ALA A 26 -36.27 -5.92 -35.62
C ALA A 26 -35.59 -6.69 -36.75
N LEU A 27 -34.81 -6.01 -37.58
CA LEU A 27 -34.04 -6.64 -38.66
C LEU A 27 -33.00 -7.61 -38.13
N LEU A 28 -32.28 -7.26 -37.05
CA LEU A 28 -31.28 -8.15 -36.44
C LEU A 28 -31.93 -9.42 -35.87
N PHE A 29 -33.01 -9.29 -35.09
CA PHE A 29 -33.70 -10.45 -34.53
C PHE A 29 -34.31 -11.34 -35.62
N GLY A 30 -34.94 -10.74 -36.63
CA GLY A 30 -35.50 -11.48 -37.78
C GLY A 30 -34.43 -12.25 -38.54
N ALA A 31 -33.26 -11.63 -38.80
CA ALA A 31 -32.13 -12.29 -39.46
C ALA A 31 -31.50 -13.42 -38.61
N ARG A 32 -31.77 -13.45 -37.30
CA ARG A 32 -31.24 -14.45 -36.35
C ARG A 32 -32.28 -15.48 -35.91
N GLY A 33 -33.40 -15.60 -36.64
CA GLY A 33 -34.39 -16.68 -36.49
C GLY A 33 -35.55 -16.39 -35.53
N ALA A 34 -35.64 -15.17 -35.00
CA ALA A 34 -36.77 -14.78 -34.16
C ALA A 34 -38.05 -14.58 -34.98
N LYS A 35 -39.19 -14.82 -34.33
CA LYS A 35 -40.51 -14.39 -34.81
C LYS A 35 -40.81 -12.99 -34.26
N VAL A 36 -40.87 -11.99 -35.12
CA VAL A 36 -40.84 -10.57 -34.70
C VAL A 36 -42.22 -9.93 -34.80
N VAL A 37 -42.70 -9.31 -33.71
CA VAL A 37 -43.81 -8.37 -33.76
C VAL A 37 -43.25 -6.95 -33.87
N VAL A 38 -43.47 -6.34 -35.03
CA VAL A 38 -43.04 -4.98 -35.36
C VAL A 38 -44.18 -4.03 -34.99
N ASN A 39 -44.15 -3.46 -33.77
CA ASN A 39 -45.12 -2.44 -33.36
C ASN A 39 -44.63 -1.05 -33.77
N ASP A 40 -45.46 -0.28 -34.47
CA ASP A 40 -45.25 1.15 -34.70
C ASP A 40 -46.57 1.88 -34.94
N LEU A 41 -46.77 3.02 -34.27
CA LEU A 41 -47.97 3.84 -34.46
C LEU A 41 -47.94 4.59 -35.82
N GLY A 42 -46.74 4.80 -36.39
CA GLY A 42 -46.52 5.55 -37.62
C GLY A 42 -46.69 7.06 -37.48
N GLY A 43 -46.61 7.58 -36.26
CA GLY A 43 -46.64 9.02 -35.97
C GLY A 43 -45.29 9.71 -36.16
N GLY A 44 -45.30 11.05 -36.15
CA GLY A 44 -44.10 11.88 -36.20
C GLY A 44 -43.34 11.94 -34.86
N ALA A 45 -42.10 12.43 -34.89
CA ALA A 45 -41.19 12.56 -33.75
C ALA A 45 -41.77 13.33 -32.54
N HIS A 46 -42.76 14.19 -32.76
CA HIS A 46 -43.41 15.01 -31.73
C HIS A 46 -44.80 14.47 -31.29
N GLY A 47 -45.13 13.22 -31.66
CA GLY A 47 -46.35 12.52 -31.21
C GLY A 47 -47.63 12.81 -32.01
N GLY A 48 -47.53 13.37 -33.21
CA GLY A 48 -48.68 13.62 -34.09
C GLY A 48 -48.82 12.60 -35.23
N GLY A 49 -50.05 12.20 -35.57
CA GLY A 49 -50.38 11.32 -36.70
C GLY A 49 -50.37 9.81 -36.39
N LYS A 50 -50.94 9.02 -37.30
CA LYS A 50 -50.97 7.54 -37.26
C LYS A 50 -50.88 6.98 -38.69
N SER A 51 -50.08 5.93 -38.90
CA SER A 51 -49.92 5.26 -40.20
C SER A 51 -49.48 3.80 -40.03
N SER A 52 -50.05 2.89 -40.82
CA SER A 52 -49.61 1.48 -40.82
C SER A 52 -48.28 1.28 -41.55
N ALA A 53 -47.97 2.16 -42.52
CA ALA A 53 -46.91 1.96 -43.50
C ALA A 53 -45.50 1.79 -42.89
N ALA A 54 -45.24 2.40 -41.73
CA ALA A 54 -43.95 2.31 -41.06
C ALA A 54 -43.66 0.88 -40.56
N ALA A 55 -44.64 0.24 -39.91
CA ALA A 55 -44.51 -1.14 -39.45
C ALA A 55 -44.53 -2.12 -40.63
N ASP A 56 -45.44 -1.92 -41.59
CA ASP A 56 -45.61 -2.79 -42.76
C ASP A 56 -44.29 -2.92 -43.55
N LYS A 57 -43.62 -1.79 -43.79
CA LYS A 57 -42.34 -1.77 -44.51
C LYS A 57 -41.28 -2.64 -43.85
N VAL A 58 -41.15 -2.59 -42.53
CA VAL A 58 -40.12 -3.36 -41.80
C VAL A 58 -40.49 -4.85 -41.78
N VAL A 59 -41.77 -5.19 -41.68
CA VAL A 59 -42.24 -6.57 -41.82
C VAL A 59 -41.90 -7.13 -43.21
N ASP A 60 -42.14 -6.37 -44.27
CA ASP A 60 -41.83 -6.78 -45.64
C ASP A 60 -40.32 -6.96 -45.84
N GLU A 61 -39.49 -6.10 -45.25
CA GLU A 61 -38.03 -6.25 -45.26
C GLU A 61 -37.58 -7.54 -44.56
N ILE A 62 -38.14 -7.86 -43.38
CA ILE A 62 -37.82 -9.10 -42.65
C ILE A 62 -38.25 -10.34 -43.45
N ARG A 63 -39.47 -10.33 -44.00
CA ARG A 63 -40.00 -11.44 -44.82
C ARG A 63 -39.20 -11.64 -46.10
N SER A 64 -38.82 -10.55 -46.76
CA SER A 64 -37.98 -10.60 -47.97
C SER A 64 -36.58 -11.17 -47.68
N ALA A 65 -36.07 -10.99 -46.46
CA ALA A 65 -34.83 -11.58 -45.98
C ALA A 65 -35.00 -13.03 -45.46
N GLY A 66 -36.19 -13.62 -45.56
CA GLY A 66 -36.49 -14.99 -45.14
C GLY A 66 -36.86 -15.17 -43.67
N GLY A 67 -37.11 -14.09 -42.93
CA GLY A 67 -37.56 -14.14 -41.53
C GLY A 67 -39.10 -14.15 -41.38
N GLU A 68 -39.56 -14.35 -40.15
CA GLU A 68 -40.98 -14.30 -39.78
C GLU A 68 -41.30 -13.02 -39.00
N ALA A 69 -42.25 -12.23 -39.50
CA ALA A 69 -42.71 -11.03 -38.80
C ALA A 69 -44.20 -10.72 -39.04
N VAL A 70 -44.79 -10.00 -38.08
CA VAL A 70 -46.15 -9.43 -38.16
C VAL A 70 -46.15 -7.99 -37.63
N ALA A 71 -46.97 -7.13 -38.23
CA ALA A 71 -47.09 -5.73 -37.82
C ALA A 71 -48.14 -5.57 -36.70
N ASN A 72 -47.93 -4.61 -35.82
CA ASN A 72 -48.95 -4.08 -34.92
C ASN A 72 -48.97 -2.55 -35.02
N TYR A 73 -50.17 -1.95 -35.00
CA TYR A 73 -50.39 -0.51 -35.24
C TYR A 73 -50.96 0.24 -34.03
N ASP A 74 -50.97 -0.39 -32.86
CA ASP A 74 -51.51 0.18 -31.64
C ASP A 74 -50.50 1.12 -30.95
N SER A 75 -51.02 2.07 -30.19
CA SER A 75 -50.19 2.88 -29.29
C SER A 75 -49.69 2.00 -28.15
N VAL A 76 -48.49 2.27 -27.65
CA VAL A 76 -47.96 1.62 -26.44
C VAL A 76 -48.83 1.84 -25.19
N GLU A 77 -49.73 2.82 -25.22
CA GLU A 77 -50.75 3.02 -24.19
C GLU A 77 -51.75 1.87 -24.10
N ASP A 78 -51.96 1.15 -25.20
CA ASP A 78 -52.81 -0.04 -25.36
C ASP A 78 -51.93 -1.31 -25.40
N GLY A 79 -50.99 -1.41 -24.47
CA GLY A 79 -49.95 -2.46 -24.50
C GLY A 79 -50.48 -3.90 -24.46
N ASP A 80 -51.69 -4.13 -23.97
CA ASP A 80 -52.39 -5.42 -24.04
C ASP A 80 -52.64 -5.87 -25.47
N LYS A 81 -53.04 -4.98 -26.38
CA LYS A 81 -53.27 -5.31 -27.80
C LYS A 81 -51.97 -5.67 -28.53
N ILE A 82 -50.87 -5.00 -28.17
CA ILE A 82 -49.54 -5.27 -28.71
C ILE A 82 -49.10 -6.69 -28.33
N VAL A 83 -49.24 -7.06 -27.04
CA VAL A 83 -48.89 -8.40 -26.56
C VAL A 83 -49.85 -9.44 -27.15
N GLN A 84 -51.15 -9.13 -27.25
CA GLN A 84 -52.13 -10.02 -27.87
C GLN A 84 -51.76 -10.37 -29.31
N THR A 85 -51.20 -9.43 -30.08
CA THR A 85 -50.70 -9.71 -31.44
C THR A 85 -49.63 -10.81 -31.44
N ALA A 86 -48.71 -10.82 -30.46
CA ALA A 86 -47.71 -11.87 -30.33
C ALA A 86 -48.35 -13.23 -30.01
N LEU A 87 -49.35 -13.23 -29.13
CA LEU A 87 -50.08 -14.44 -28.73
C LEU A 87 -50.90 -15.02 -29.88
N ASP A 88 -51.63 -14.19 -30.62
CA ASP A 88 -52.51 -14.62 -31.71
C ASP A 88 -51.72 -15.21 -32.87
N HIS A 89 -50.57 -14.62 -33.21
CA HIS A 89 -49.77 -15.03 -34.36
C HIS A 89 -48.73 -16.11 -34.03
N PHE A 90 -48.17 -16.09 -32.81
CA PHE A 90 -47.02 -16.93 -32.47
C PHE A 90 -47.20 -17.72 -31.16
N GLY A 91 -48.29 -17.53 -30.42
CA GLY A 91 -48.67 -18.31 -29.24
C GLY A 91 -47.91 -18.00 -27.95
N ARG A 92 -46.93 -17.07 -27.98
CA ARG A 92 -46.07 -16.74 -26.83
C ARG A 92 -45.41 -15.37 -26.99
N ILE A 93 -44.74 -14.92 -25.93
CA ILE A 93 -43.83 -13.77 -25.93
C ILE A 93 -42.61 -14.11 -25.06
N ASP A 94 -41.41 -13.90 -25.61
CA ASP A 94 -40.13 -14.25 -24.96
C ASP A 94 -39.27 -13.03 -24.68
N VAL A 95 -39.26 -12.07 -25.60
CA VAL A 95 -38.47 -10.86 -25.53
C VAL A 95 -39.37 -9.65 -25.76
N LEU A 96 -39.24 -8.64 -24.91
CA LEU A 96 -39.89 -7.34 -25.06
C LEU A 96 -38.85 -6.22 -25.07
N ILE A 97 -38.86 -5.39 -26.12
CA ILE A 97 -37.99 -4.23 -26.23
C ILE A 97 -38.86 -2.96 -26.22
N ASN A 98 -38.91 -2.29 -25.07
CA ASN A 98 -39.62 -1.03 -24.86
C ASN A 98 -38.78 0.14 -25.41
N ASN A 99 -38.88 0.35 -26.72
CA ASN A 99 -38.12 1.36 -27.47
C ASN A 99 -38.95 2.58 -27.92
N ALA A 100 -40.29 2.50 -27.99
CA ALA A 100 -41.11 3.59 -28.49
C ALA A 100 -40.87 4.91 -27.73
N GLY A 101 -40.86 6.03 -28.46
CA GLY A 101 -40.55 7.32 -27.88
C GLY A 101 -40.74 8.50 -28.83
N ILE A 102 -40.90 9.68 -28.24
CA ILE A 102 -41.13 10.97 -28.89
C ILE A 102 -40.41 12.09 -28.12
N LEU A 103 -40.35 13.30 -28.69
CA LEU A 103 -39.76 14.47 -28.03
C LEU A 103 -40.72 15.67 -28.00
N ARG A 104 -40.73 16.37 -26.86
CA ARG A 104 -41.39 17.65 -26.61
C ARG A 104 -40.48 18.54 -25.78
N ASP A 105 -39.39 18.97 -26.42
CA ASP A 105 -38.35 19.75 -25.77
C ASP A 105 -38.82 21.19 -25.56
N ALA A 106 -38.73 21.64 -24.31
CA ALA A 106 -39.03 23.00 -23.90
C ALA A 106 -38.22 23.33 -22.64
N SER A 107 -37.72 24.56 -22.54
CA SER A 107 -37.20 25.05 -21.24
C SER A 107 -38.26 24.85 -20.15
N PHE A 108 -37.84 24.50 -18.93
CA PHE A 108 -38.77 24.12 -17.86
C PHE A 108 -39.93 25.13 -17.66
N ALA A 109 -39.66 26.43 -17.71
CA ALA A 109 -40.67 27.48 -17.57
C ALA A 109 -41.68 27.59 -18.74
N LYS A 110 -41.35 27.05 -19.92
CA LYS A 110 -42.20 27.08 -21.13
C LYS A 110 -42.89 25.75 -21.41
N MET A 111 -42.59 24.72 -20.63
CA MET A 111 -43.14 23.38 -20.81
C MET A 111 -44.63 23.40 -20.43
N THR A 112 -45.48 22.95 -21.34
CA THR A 112 -46.92 22.84 -21.06
C THR A 112 -47.23 21.49 -20.41
N ASP A 113 -48.37 21.40 -19.72
CA ASP A 113 -48.84 20.13 -19.14
C ASP A 113 -49.00 19.05 -20.22
N GLU A 114 -49.43 19.41 -21.43
CA GLU A 114 -49.55 18.45 -22.54
C GLU A 114 -48.17 17.96 -23.02
N ASP A 115 -47.15 18.84 -23.05
CA ASP A 115 -45.78 18.41 -23.36
C ASP A 115 -45.22 17.44 -22.32
N TRP A 116 -45.60 17.61 -21.05
CA TRP A 116 -45.23 16.69 -19.97
C TRP A 116 -46.00 15.36 -20.08
N ASP A 117 -47.32 15.44 -20.14
CA ASP A 117 -48.22 14.29 -20.10
C ASP A 117 -48.02 13.39 -21.31
N LEU A 118 -47.83 13.94 -22.49
CA LEU A 118 -47.61 13.15 -23.69
C LEU A 118 -46.30 12.33 -23.59
N ILE A 119 -45.24 12.94 -23.05
CA ILE A 119 -43.96 12.24 -22.81
C ILE A 119 -44.12 11.16 -21.73
N TYR A 120 -44.84 11.43 -20.64
CA TYR A 120 -45.18 10.42 -19.63
C TYR A 120 -45.98 9.25 -20.22
N ARG A 121 -47.05 9.55 -20.98
CA ARG A 121 -47.97 8.55 -21.56
C ARG A 121 -47.24 7.59 -22.49
N VAL A 122 -46.39 8.10 -23.38
CA VAL A 122 -45.67 7.28 -24.36
C VAL A 122 -44.50 6.52 -23.71
N HIS A 123 -43.64 7.21 -22.96
CA HIS A 123 -42.41 6.59 -22.48
C HIS A 123 -42.63 5.70 -21.26
N LEU A 124 -43.06 6.27 -20.14
CA LEU A 124 -43.13 5.55 -18.88
C LEU A 124 -44.40 4.70 -18.79
N ARG A 125 -45.57 5.31 -18.99
CA ARG A 125 -46.85 4.60 -18.92
C ARG A 125 -46.97 3.55 -20.02
N GLY A 126 -46.53 3.85 -21.24
CA GLY A 126 -46.49 2.91 -22.36
C GLY A 126 -45.62 1.69 -22.06
N SER A 127 -44.36 1.90 -21.66
CA SER A 127 -43.47 0.78 -21.30
C SER A 127 -44.02 -0.04 -20.13
N TYR A 128 -44.63 0.60 -19.13
CA TYR A 128 -45.36 -0.09 -18.06
C TYR A 128 -46.50 -0.96 -18.63
N LYS A 129 -47.37 -0.40 -19.48
CA LYS A 129 -48.53 -1.10 -20.03
C LYS A 129 -48.13 -2.34 -20.82
N VAL A 130 -47.17 -2.22 -21.71
CA VAL A 130 -46.69 -3.35 -22.54
C VAL A 130 -45.98 -4.39 -21.68
N SER A 131 -45.10 -3.97 -20.76
CA SER A 131 -44.40 -4.89 -19.86
C SER A 131 -45.37 -5.62 -18.93
N HIS A 132 -46.35 -4.92 -18.37
CA HIS A 132 -47.37 -5.50 -17.50
C HIS A 132 -48.23 -6.54 -18.24
N ALA A 133 -48.59 -6.28 -19.50
CA ALA A 133 -49.31 -7.24 -20.32
C ALA A 133 -48.46 -8.48 -20.65
N ALA A 134 -47.16 -8.32 -20.91
CA ALA A 134 -46.23 -9.43 -21.19
C ALA A 134 -45.87 -10.27 -19.96
N TRP A 135 -45.81 -9.64 -18.78
CA TRP A 135 -45.30 -10.20 -17.53
C TRP A 135 -45.89 -11.57 -17.13
N PRO A 136 -47.23 -11.77 -17.09
CA PRO A 136 -47.79 -13.06 -16.70
C PRO A 136 -47.36 -14.20 -17.64
N HIS A 137 -47.23 -13.93 -18.95
CA HIS A 137 -46.83 -14.93 -19.93
C HIS A 137 -45.36 -15.34 -19.77
N MET A 138 -44.45 -14.37 -19.61
CA MET A 138 -43.03 -14.65 -19.38
C MET A 138 -42.80 -15.43 -18.07
N ARG A 139 -43.49 -15.03 -16.99
CA ARG A 139 -43.40 -15.73 -15.70
C ARG A 139 -43.94 -17.15 -15.76
N ALA A 140 -45.06 -17.37 -16.47
CA ALA A 140 -45.63 -18.70 -16.66
C ALA A 140 -44.72 -19.59 -17.50
N ALA A 141 -44.05 -19.03 -18.51
CA ALA A 141 -43.10 -19.75 -19.36
C ALA A 141 -41.76 -20.06 -18.68
N GLY A 142 -41.44 -19.40 -17.55
CA GLY A 142 -40.13 -19.52 -16.92
C GLY A 142 -38.99 -18.94 -17.77
N TYR A 143 -39.32 -17.98 -18.64
CA TYR A 143 -38.37 -17.29 -19.51
C TYR A 143 -38.92 -15.92 -19.89
N GLY A 144 -38.10 -14.89 -19.75
CA GLY A 144 -38.40 -13.56 -20.28
C GLY A 144 -37.15 -12.70 -20.37
N ARG A 145 -37.11 -11.82 -21.37
CA ARG A 145 -36.08 -10.78 -21.50
C ARG A 145 -36.76 -9.46 -21.81
N ILE A 146 -36.54 -8.45 -20.97
CA ILE A 146 -37.14 -7.13 -21.14
C ILE A 146 -36.02 -6.09 -21.22
N ILE A 147 -36.08 -5.26 -22.25
CA ILE A 147 -35.17 -4.12 -22.42
C ILE A 147 -35.96 -2.83 -22.25
N MET A 148 -35.51 -2.00 -21.32
CA MET A 148 -35.98 -0.62 -21.13
C MET A 148 -35.02 0.34 -21.83
N THR A 149 -35.56 1.30 -22.58
CA THR A 149 -34.74 2.33 -23.23
C THR A 149 -34.77 3.63 -22.44
N THR A 150 -33.75 3.86 -21.61
CA THR A 150 -33.46 5.16 -20.98
C THR A 150 -32.68 6.06 -21.95
N SER A 151 -31.95 7.06 -21.45
CA SER A 151 -31.07 7.94 -22.22
C SER A 151 -30.01 8.57 -21.33
N SER A 152 -28.90 9.06 -21.92
CA SER A 152 -27.92 9.87 -21.19
C SER A 152 -28.56 11.16 -20.64
N ALA A 153 -29.57 11.72 -21.32
CA ALA A 153 -30.35 12.84 -20.79
C ALA A 153 -31.13 12.47 -19.51
N GLY A 154 -31.59 11.22 -19.37
CA GLY A 154 -32.18 10.72 -18.14
C GLY A 154 -31.14 10.58 -17.02
N ILE A 155 -29.97 10.02 -17.33
CA ILE A 155 -28.92 9.72 -16.36
C ILE A 155 -28.26 11.02 -15.84
N TYR A 156 -27.93 11.95 -16.72
CA TYR A 156 -27.09 13.12 -16.42
C TYR A 156 -27.86 14.44 -16.42
N GLY A 157 -29.11 14.44 -16.91
CA GLY A 157 -29.86 15.66 -17.21
C GLY A 157 -29.47 16.26 -18.56
N ASN A 158 -30.41 17.01 -19.17
CA ASN A 158 -30.12 17.82 -20.37
C ASN A 158 -31.03 19.06 -20.40
N PHE A 159 -30.49 20.19 -20.86
CA PHE A 159 -31.23 21.45 -20.90
C PHE A 159 -32.47 21.34 -21.81
N GLY A 160 -33.63 21.79 -21.33
CA GLY A 160 -34.88 21.80 -22.10
C GLY A 160 -35.59 20.45 -22.19
N GLN A 161 -35.15 19.44 -21.43
CA GLN A 161 -35.68 18.07 -21.50
C GLN A 161 -36.19 17.53 -20.15
N ALA A 162 -36.68 18.40 -19.25
CA ALA A 162 -37.08 17.98 -17.91
C ALA A 162 -38.11 16.82 -17.88
N ASN A 163 -39.15 16.88 -18.71
CA ASN A 163 -40.12 15.80 -18.93
C ASN A 163 -39.44 14.51 -19.41
N TYR A 164 -38.64 14.59 -20.47
CA TYR A 164 -37.98 13.45 -21.09
C TYR A 164 -36.96 12.79 -20.15
N SER A 165 -36.09 13.59 -19.52
CA SER A 165 -35.12 13.13 -18.52
C SER A 165 -35.81 12.41 -17.35
N ALA A 166 -36.88 12.99 -16.81
CA ALA A 166 -37.65 12.38 -15.72
C ALA A 166 -38.22 11.01 -16.12
N MET A 167 -38.87 10.91 -17.28
CA MET A 167 -39.45 9.64 -17.74
C MET A 167 -38.38 8.60 -18.07
N LYS A 168 -37.27 9.02 -18.68
CA LYS A 168 -36.18 8.11 -19.04
C LYS A 168 -35.49 7.55 -17.80
N LEU A 169 -35.24 8.36 -16.77
CA LEU A 169 -34.67 7.84 -15.52
C LEU A 169 -35.69 7.00 -14.72
N ALA A 170 -36.98 7.32 -14.80
CA ALA A 170 -38.04 6.49 -14.21
C ALA A 170 -38.12 5.08 -14.82
N LEU A 171 -37.80 4.92 -16.11
CA LEU A 171 -37.69 3.60 -16.75
C LEU A 171 -36.58 2.74 -16.13
N LEU A 172 -35.46 3.35 -15.71
CA LEU A 172 -34.42 2.65 -14.94
C LEU A 172 -34.96 2.20 -13.58
N GLY A 173 -35.69 3.07 -12.86
CA GLY A 173 -36.33 2.70 -11.59
C GLY A 173 -37.33 1.55 -11.72
N LEU A 174 -38.16 1.58 -12.77
CA LEU A 174 -39.07 0.48 -13.10
C LEU A 174 -38.30 -0.81 -13.42
N GLY A 175 -37.27 -0.71 -14.28
CA GLY A 175 -36.42 -1.84 -14.64
C GLY A 175 -35.71 -2.47 -13.45
N ASN A 176 -35.20 -1.67 -12.51
CA ASN A 176 -34.57 -2.14 -11.27
C ASN A 176 -35.53 -3.01 -10.46
N THR A 177 -36.76 -2.56 -10.24
CA THR A 177 -37.76 -3.31 -9.47
C THR A 177 -38.13 -4.62 -10.16
N LEU A 178 -38.43 -4.56 -11.47
CA LEU A 178 -38.79 -5.75 -12.24
C LEU A 178 -37.64 -6.77 -12.32
N SER A 179 -36.37 -6.33 -12.33
CA SER A 179 -35.21 -7.22 -12.30
C SER A 179 -35.19 -8.10 -11.03
N HIS A 180 -35.65 -7.58 -9.90
CA HIS A 180 -35.76 -8.32 -8.65
C HIS A 180 -36.98 -9.26 -8.66
N GLU A 181 -38.15 -8.77 -9.09
CA GLU A 181 -39.38 -9.57 -9.13
C GLU A 181 -39.32 -10.73 -10.15
N GLY A 182 -38.61 -10.52 -11.26
CA GLY A 182 -38.49 -11.49 -12.36
C GLY A 182 -37.44 -12.58 -12.14
N ARG A 183 -36.46 -12.36 -11.26
CA ARG A 183 -35.27 -13.22 -11.10
C ARG A 183 -35.63 -14.68 -10.82
N ALA A 184 -36.56 -14.94 -9.90
CA ALA A 184 -36.99 -16.30 -9.54
C ALA A 184 -37.72 -17.05 -10.66
N LYS A 185 -38.09 -16.37 -11.75
CA LYS A 185 -38.80 -16.92 -12.92
C LYS A 185 -38.00 -16.77 -14.21
N ASN A 186 -36.69 -16.49 -14.12
CA ASN A 186 -35.81 -16.28 -15.28
C ASN A 186 -36.36 -15.20 -16.24
N VAL A 187 -36.94 -14.15 -15.66
CA VAL A 187 -37.32 -12.94 -16.39
C VAL A 187 -36.25 -11.88 -16.08
N ASN A 188 -35.36 -11.66 -17.04
CA ASN A 188 -34.28 -10.68 -16.91
C ASN A 188 -34.73 -9.34 -17.47
N VAL A 189 -34.42 -8.26 -16.75
CA VAL A 189 -34.77 -6.90 -17.15
C VAL A 189 -33.52 -6.04 -17.13
N ASN A 190 -33.16 -5.46 -18.27
CA ASN A 190 -32.00 -4.59 -18.40
C ASN A 190 -32.39 -3.26 -19.03
N THR A 191 -31.55 -2.24 -18.79
CA THR A 191 -31.78 -0.88 -19.27
C THR A 191 -30.63 -0.44 -20.17
N ILE A 192 -30.95 0.17 -21.30
CA ILE A 192 -29.97 0.77 -22.22
C ILE A 192 -30.16 2.28 -22.33
N ALA A 193 -29.07 3.02 -22.42
CA ALA A 193 -28.98 4.43 -22.73
C ALA A 193 -28.27 4.58 -24.10
N PRO A 194 -29.04 4.53 -25.20
CA PRO A 194 -28.46 4.53 -26.53
C PRO A 194 -28.04 5.94 -26.97
N ILE A 195 -26.93 5.99 -27.72
CA ILE A 195 -26.44 7.14 -28.47
C ILE A 195 -26.47 6.76 -29.95
N ALA A 196 -27.52 7.19 -30.65
CA ALA A 196 -27.72 6.89 -32.06
C ALA A 196 -28.26 8.11 -32.82
N GLY A 197 -27.74 8.30 -34.03
CA GLY A 197 -28.24 9.22 -35.02
C GLY A 197 -29.63 8.79 -35.44
N SER A 198 -30.62 9.63 -35.16
CA SER A 198 -32.00 9.44 -35.59
C SER A 198 -32.64 10.78 -35.89
N ARG A 199 -33.86 10.75 -36.43
CA ARG A 199 -34.70 11.95 -36.57
C ARG A 199 -34.86 12.77 -35.28
N LEU A 200 -34.66 12.14 -34.11
CA LEU A 200 -34.72 12.81 -32.80
C LEU A 200 -33.42 13.56 -32.43
N THR A 201 -32.29 13.24 -33.04
CA THR A 201 -30.97 13.83 -32.74
C THR A 201 -30.42 14.71 -33.87
N GLU A 202 -31.04 14.68 -35.05
CA GLU A 202 -30.67 15.48 -36.23
C GLU A 202 -30.70 17.00 -35.98
N THR A 203 -31.51 17.47 -35.03
CA THR A 203 -31.64 18.90 -34.70
C THR A 203 -30.49 19.44 -33.84
N VAL A 204 -29.67 18.57 -33.25
CA VAL A 204 -28.65 18.95 -32.24
C VAL A 204 -27.22 18.50 -32.59
N MET A 205 -27.03 17.68 -33.64
CA MET A 205 -25.71 17.15 -34.02
C MET A 205 -25.34 17.47 -35.48
N PRO A 206 -24.04 17.65 -35.79
CA PRO A 206 -23.55 17.74 -37.18
C PRO A 206 -23.89 16.49 -38.00
N ALA A 207 -24.10 16.66 -39.30
CA ALA A 207 -24.58 15.59 -40.19
C ALA A 207 -23.61 14.40 -40.32
N ASP A 208 -22.30 14.66 -40.28
CA ASP A 208 -21.24 13.63 -40.27
C ASP A 208 -21.24 12.80 -38.98
N VAL A 209 -21.51 13.44 -37.84
CA VAL A 209 -21.67 12.77 -36.55
C VAL A 209 -22.93 11.89 -36.55
N VAL A 210 -24.06 12.41 -37.02
CA VAL A 210 -25.31 11.63 -37.15
C VAL A 210 -25.09 10.39 -38.04
N ALA A 211 -24.36 10.53 -39.15
CA ALA A 211 -24.05 9.42 -40.05
C ALA A 211 -23.13 8.35 -39.43
N ALA A 212 -22.27 8.74 -38.48
CA ALA A 212 -21.39 7.83 -37.74
C ALA A 212 -22.13 7.07 -36.61
N LEU A 213 -23.16 7.68 -36.02
CA LEU A 213 -23.94 7.12 -34.92
C LEU A 213 -25.03 6.14 -35.41
N LYS A 214 -24.61 5.11 -36.13
CA LYS A 214 -25.51 4.12 -36.74
C LYS A 214 -26.29 3.30 -35.70
N PRO A 215 -27.63 3.17 -35.81
CA PRO A 215 -28.44 2.31 -34.95
C PRO A 215 -27.95 0.85 -34.85
N GLU A 216 -27.30 0.37 -35.92
CA GLU A 216 -26.71 -0.98 -36.01
C GLU A 216 -25.59 -1.22 -34.99
N PHE A 217 -25.03 -0.18 -34.39
CA PHE A 217 -24.04 -0.31 -33.31
C PHE A 217 -24.67 -0.49 -31.92
N VAL A 218 -26.00 -0.33 -31.79
CA VAL A 218 -26.73 -0.55 -30.55
C VAL A 218 -27.38 -1.93 -30.50
N SER A 219 -27.98 -2.36 -31.62
CA SER A 219 -28.72 -3.62 -31.73
C SER A 219 -27.98 -4.87 -31.25
N PRO A 220 -26.65 -5.04 -31.44
CA PRO A 220 -25.93 -6.20 -30.93
C PRO A 220 -25.97 -6.33 -29.40
N LEU A 221 -25.90 -5.22 -28.65
CA LEU A 221 -26.02 -5.27 -27.19
C LEU A 221 -27.43 -5.67 -26.77
N VAL A 222 -28.45 -5.10 -27.44
CA VAL A 222 -29.86 -5.43 -27.18
C VAL A 222 -30.13 -6.91 -27.44
N ALA A 223 -29.60 -7.45 -28.53
CA ALA A 223 -29.66 -8.87 -28.84
C ALA A 223 -28.98 -9.69 -27.72
N TRP A 224 -27.73 -9.39 -27.36
CA TRP A 224 -27.04 -10.10 -26.28
C TRP A 224 -27.83 -10.10 -24.97
N LEU A 225 -28.32 -8.95 -24.51
CA LEU A 225 -29.13 -8.84 -23.28
C LEU A 225 -30.47 -9.59 -23.37
N ALA A 226 -30.93 -9.92 -24.58
CA ALA A 226 -32.14 -10.68 -24.85
C ALA A 226 -31.89 -12.16 -25.20
N HIS A 227 -30.63 -12.62 -25.19
CA HIS A 227 -30.29 -14.01 -25.48
C HIS A 227 -30.53 -14.89 -24.25
N GLU A 228 -30.76 -16.19 -24.47
CA GLU A 228 -31.02 -17.12 -23.38
C GLU A 228 -29.78 -17.35 -22.50
N ASP A 229 -28.60 -17.35 -23.11
CA ASP A 229 -27.31 -17.47 -22.41
C ASP A 229 -26.93 -16.24 -21.57
N CYS A 230 -27.61 -15.10 -21.75
CA CYS A 230 -27.32 -13.90 -20.99
C CYS A 230 -28.02 -13.95 -19.63
N SER A 231 -27.21 -14.03 -18.56
CA SER A 231 -27.66 -14.01 -17.17
C SER A 231 -27.74 -12.61 -16.56
N GLU A 232 -27.42 -11.56 -17.32
CA GLU A 232 -27.45 -10.19 -16.83
C GLU A 232 -28.90 -9.75 -16.55
N THR A 233 -29.13 -9.13 -15.40
CA THR A 233 -30.42 -8.53 -15.02
C THR A 233 -30.18 -7.38 -14.04
N GLY A 234 -30.92 -6.30 -14.17
CA GLY A 234 -30.73 -5.05 -13.43
C GLY A 234 -29.55 -4.20 -13.95
N GLY A 235 -29.00 -4.54 -15.12
CA GLY A 235 -27.90 -3.78 -15.71
C GLY A 235 -28.37 -2.47 -16.35
N LEU A 236 -27.52 -1.45 -16.28
CA LEU A 236 -27.64 -0.18 -17.01
C LEU A 236 -26.45 -0.04 -17.95
N PHE A 237 -26.70 0.15 -19.25
CA PHE A 237 -25.65 0.21 -20.26
C PHE A 237 -25.75 1.45 -21.14
N GLU A 238 -24.68 2.24 -21.25
CA GLU A 238 -24.53 3.24 -22.32
C GLU A 238 -23.95 2.58 -23.57
N VAL A 239 -24.51 2.91 -24.73
CA VAL A 239 -24.15 2.22 -25.99
C VAL A 239 -24.32 3.11 -27.22
N GLY A 240 -23.33 3.13 -28.10
CA GLY A 240 -23.37 3.87 -29.36
C GLY A 240 -22.01 3.93 -30.04
N ALA A 241 -21.97 4.13 -31.36
CA ALA A 241 -20.72 4.25 -32.13
C ALA A 241 -19.71 3.08 -31.99
N GLY A 242 -20.16 1.90 -31.55
CA GLY A 242 -19.31 0.75 -31.25
C GLY A 242 -18.78 0.70 -29.80
N PHE A 243 -19.06 1.71 -28.99
CA PHE A 243 -18.80 1.72 -27.55
C PHE A 243 -19.96 1.09 -26.78
N MET A 244 -19.64 0.34 -25.72
CA MET A 244 -20.58 -0.24 -24.76
C MET A 244 -19.97 -0.13 -23.36
N GLY A 245 -20.64 0.56 -22.44
CA GLY A 245 -20.20 0.73 -21.05
C GLY A 245 -21.32 0.37 -20.07
N LYS A 246 -20.99 -0.27 -18.95
CA LYS A 246 -21.93 -0.55 -17.86
C LYS A 246 -21.83 0.52 -16.77
N LEU A 247 -22.96 1.02 -16.30
CA LEU A 247 -23.04 1.98 -15.22
C LEU A 247 -23.56 1.32 -13.94
N ARG A 248 -23.15 1.86 -12.79
CA ARG A 248 -23.66 1.50 -11.46
C ARG A 248 -23.55 2.68 -10.51
N TRP A 249 -24.29 2.63 -9.40
CA TRP A 249 -24.14 3.60 -8.33
C TRP A 249 -22.84 3.37 -7.54
N GLU A 250 -22.26 4.47 -7.09
CA GLU A 250 -21.16 4.52 -6.13
C GLU A 250 -21.57 5.45 -4.99
N ARG A 251 -21.25 5.06 -3.76
CA ARG A 251 -21.59 5.80 -2.55
C ARG A 251 -20.36 5.88 -1.66
N THR A 252 -20.06 7.08 -1.16
CA THR A 252 -18.99 7.30 -0.18
C THR A 252 -19.17 6.42 1.06
N LEU A 253 -18.11 6.19 1.83
CA LEU A 253 -18.26 5.60 3.17
C LEU A 253 -19.01 6.54 4.13
N GLY A 254 -19.01 7.84 3.82
CA GLY A 254 -19.72 8.87 4.56
C GLY A 254 -19.11 9.17 5.93
N HIS A 255 -19.91 9.79 6.80
CA HIS A 255 -19.52 10.08 8.17
C HIS A 255 -20.67 9.77 9.12
N ASN A 256 -20.34 9.19 10.29
CA ASN A 256 -21.30 8.87 11.32
C ASN A 256 -21.03 9.70 12.58
N PHE A 257 -22.02 10.47 13.01
CA PHE A 257 -21.94 11.35 14.20
C PHE A 257 -22.27 10.63 15.53
N ARG A 258 -22.44 9.29 15.50
CA ARG A 258 -22.54 8.35 16.65
C ARG A 258 -23.43 8.81 17.81
N GLY A 259 -24.71 9.06 17.51
CA GLY A 259 -25.73 9.34 18.53
C GLY A 259 -25.53 10.66 19.31
N ARG A 260 -24.55 11.49 18.93
CA ARG A 260 -24.42 12.85 19.45
C ARG A 260 -25.49 13.73 18.79
N SER A 261 -26.00 14.72 19.52
CA SER A 261 -26.60 15.88 18.86
C SER A 261 -25.50 16.57 18.06
N PHE A 262 -25.76 16.88 16.79
CA PHE A 262 -24.83 17.59 15.92
C PHE A 262 -25.57 18.71 15.20
N SER A 263 -24.86 19.78 14.84
CA SER A 263 -25.40 20.94 14.15
C SER A 263 -25.11 20.91 12.64
N PRO A 264 -25.69 21.82 11.85
CA PRO A 264 -25.29 22.01 10.45
C PRO A 264 -23.80 22.34 10.29
N GLU A 265 -23.21 23.07 11.24
CA GLU A 265 -21.78 23.40 11.26
C GLU A 265 -20.90 22.15 11.41
N ASP A 266 -21.32 21.17 12.23
CA ASP A 266 -20.61 19.88 12.35
C ASP A 266 -20.63 19.10 11.02
N VAL A 267 -21.75 19.15 10.29
CA VAL A 267 -21.86 18.56 8.95
C VAL A 267 -20.92 19.26 7.98
N ALA A 268 -20.89 20.59 7.98
CA ALA A 268 -20.00 21.38 7.14
C ALA A 268 -18.52 21.08 7.43
N ALA A 269 -18.15 20.93 8.71
CA ALA A 269 -16.80 20.60 9.13
C ALA A 269 -16.33 19.19 8.68
N LYS A 270 -17.27 18.27 8.41
CA LYS A 270 -16.99 16.92 7.91
C LYS A 270 -17.38 16.75 6.43
N TRP A 271 -17.69 17.84 5.71
CA TRP A 271 -18.22 17.77 4.36
C TRP A 271 -17.25 17.08 3.39
N GLU A 272 -15.96 17.43 3.45
CA GLU A 272 -14.93 16.77 2.63
C GLU A 272 -14.95 15.25 2.80
N LYS A 273 -15.05 14.76 4.05
CA LYS A 273 -15.13 13.33 4.38
C LYS A 273 -16.46 12.70 3.92
N ILE A 274 -17.58 13.41 4.05
CA ILE A 274 -18.90 12.94 3.61
C ILE A 274 -18.92 12.74 2.09
N THR A 275 -18.25 13.64 1.36
CA THR A 275 -18.19 13.64 -0.11
C THR A 275 -16.94 12.97 -0.67
N ASP A 276 -16.15 12.29 0.16
CA ASP A 276 -14.92 11.63 -0.28
C ASP A 276 -15.22 10.27 -0.95
N PHE A 277 -14.81 10.16 -2.21
CA PHE A 277 -14.93 8.94 -3.02
C PHE A 277 -13.62 8.16 -3.15
N ALA A 278 -12.53 8.57 -2.47
CA ALA A 278 -11.27 7.82 -2.47
C ALA A 278 -11.47 6.38 -1.95
N GLU A 279 -12.36 6.22 -0.96
CA GLU A 279 -12.90 4.94 -0.54
C GLU A 279 -14.44 4.97 -0.65
N ALA A 280 -14.99 4.07 -1.46
CA ALA A 280 -16.43 4.03 -1.74
C ALA A 280 -16.97 2.59 -1.84
N ASN A 281 -18.29 2.45 -1.72
CA ASN A 281 -19.02 1.19 -1.88
C ASN A 281 -20.02 1.26 -3.04
N HIS A 282 -20.43 0.09 -3.53
CA HIS A 282 -21.41 -0.07 -4.61
C HIS A 282 -22.63 -0.86 -4.11
N PRO A 283 -23.54 -0.24 -3.35
CA PRO A 283 -24.68 -0.94 -2.78
C PRO A 283 -25.57 -1.49 -3.90
N ALA A 284 -25.76 -2.80 -3.93
CA ALA A 284 -26.47 -3.49 -5.00
C ALA A 284 -27.99 -3.62 -4.75
N ASN A 285 -28.44 -3.37 -3.52
CA ASN A 285 -29.85 -3.42 -3.13
C ASN A 285 -30.12 -2.52 -1.92
N VAL A 286 -31.40 -2.34 -1.60
CA VAL A 286 -31.84 -1.47 -0.50
C VAL A 286 -31.33 -1.93 0.87
N ASN A 287 -31.17 -3.24 1.11
CA ASN A 287 -30.73 -3.76 2.40
C ASN A 287 -29.26 -3.42 2.68
N GLU A 288 -28.39 -3.55 1.67
CA GLU A 288 -26.98 -3.14 1.77
C GLU A 288 -26.81 -1.65 2.05
N SER A 289 -27.77 -0.81 1.63
CA SER A 289 -27.73 0.63 1.91
C SER A 289 -27.79 0.95 3.41
N PHE A 290 -28.45 0.12 4.21
CA PHE A 290 -28.59 0.30 5.66
C PHE A 290 -27.38 -0.19 6.48
N GLY A 291 -26.48 -0.97 5.87
CA GLY A 291 -25.34 -1.60 6.58
C GLY A 291 -24.53 -0.63 7.45
N PRO A 292 -24.04 0.51 6.91
CA PRO A 292 -23.26 1.49 7.68
C PRO A 292 -24.05 2.13 8.83
N ILE A 293 -25.36 2.30 8.68
CA ILE A 293 -26.23 2.87 9.71
C ILE A 293 -26.39 1.86 10.86
N MET A 294 -26.72 0.61 10.52
CA MET A 294 -26.94 -0.44 11.52
C MET A 294 -25.66 -0.82 12.26
N ALA A 295 -24.50 -0.82 11.58
CA ALA A 295 -23.21 -1.17 12.19
C ALA A 295 -22.81 -0.24 13.36
N GLU A 296 -23.27 1.00 13.32
CA GLU A 296 -22.96 2.03 14.32
C GLU A 296 -24.13 2.31 15.27
N MET A 297 -25.34 1.86 14.93
CA MET A 297 -26.54 2.02 15.75
C MET A 297 -26.36 1.32 17.10
N GLY A 298 -26.55 2.06 18.19
CA GLY A 298 -26.42 1.54 19.55
C GLY A 298 -25.01 1.56 20.14
N LYS A 299 -23.98 2.00 19.38
CA LYS A 299 -22.66 2.30 19.95
C LYS A 299 -22.68 3.72 20.53
N PRO A 300 -22.54 3.90 21.87
CA PRO A 300 -22.44 5.24 22.44
C PRO A 300 -21.15 5.89 21.96
N GLY A 301 -21.22 7.15 21.49
CA GLY A 301 -20.03 7.91 21.16
C GLY A 301 -19.17 8.16 22.40
N LYS A 302 -17.84 8.07 22.25
CA LYS A 302 -16.87 8.43 23.31
C LYS A 302 -16.81 9.94 23.58
N GLY A 303 -17.44 10.74 22.72
CA GLY A 303 -17.55 12.19 22.86
C GLY A 303 -16.34 12.93 22.32
N GLY A 304 -16.23 14.20 22.68
CA GLY A 304 -15.17 15.07 22.19
C GLY A 304 -15.57 16.54 22.17
N ASN A 305 -14.66 17.38 21.71
CA ASN A 305 -14.78 18.82 21.54
C ASN A 305 -13.89 19.29 20.37
N GLU A 306 -13.64 20.59 20.25
CA GLU A 306 -12.83 21.17 19.17
C GLU A 306 -11.36 20.68 19.14
N PHE A 307 -10.86 20.16 20.27
CA PHE A 307 -9.50 19.64 20.39
C PHE A 307 -9.43 18.14 20.18
N ILE A 308 -10.46 17.38 20.55
CA ILE A 308 -10.41 15.92 20.56
C ILE A 308 -11.73 15.37 20.05
N ASP A 309 -11.69 14.56 19.00
CA ASP A 309 -12.77 13.63 18.65
C ASP A 309 -12.35 12.23 19.13
N ALA A 310 -12.83 11.81 20.32
CA ALA A 310 -12.40 10.57 20.95
C ALA A 310 -12.81 9.32 20.14
N ASP A 311 -13.92 9.41 19.41
CA ASP A 311 -14.39 8.36 18.51
C ASP A 311 -13.45 8.20 17.32
N GLU A 312 -13.10 9.30 16.66
CA GLU A 312 -12.17 9.29 15.53
C GLU A 312 -10.76 8.87 15.99
N ALA A 313 -10.26 9.43 17.09
CA ALA A 313 -8.94 9.11 17.61
C ALA A 313 -8.77 7.62 17.90
N THR A 314 -9.74 6.99 18.57
CA THR A 314 -9.63 5.58 18.97
C THR A 314 -10.04 4.57 17.89
N SER A 315 -10.67 5.00 16.80
CA SER A 315 -11.04 4.11 15.67
C SER A 315 -10.15 4.27 14.44
N ALA A 316 -9.26 5.28 14.43
CA ALA A 316 -8.30 5.46 13.36
C ALA A 316 -7.33 4.27 13.25
N ALA A 317 -6.93 3.98 12.01
CA ALA A 317 -5.88 3.01 11.74
C ALA A 317 -4.55 3.41 12.41
N PRO A 318 -3.70 2.46 12.82
CA PRO A 318 -2.38 2.76 13.35
C PRO A 318 -1.54 3.56 12.34
N ILE A 319 -0.83 4.57 12.82
CA ILE A 319 0.19 5.27 12.05
C ILE A 319 1.44 4.40 12.01
N GLU A 320 1.89 4.09 10.80
CA GLU A 320 3.13 3.36 10.57
C GLU A 320 4.32 4.33 10.48
N MET A 321 5.39 4.00 11.20
CA MET A 321 6.64 4.77 11.21
C MET A 321 7.83 3.83 11.11
N THR A 322 8.98 4.36 10.71
CA THR A 322 10.24 3.62 10.71
C THR A 322 11.31 4.39 11.47
N SER A 323 12.25 3.65 12.03
CA SER A 323 13.46 4.21 12.63
C SER A 323 14.64 3.24 12.47
N SER A 324 15.83 3.71 12.80
CA SER A 324 17.00 2.86 12.98
C SER A 324 17.85 3.40 14.10
N TYR A 325 18.65 2.54 14.70
CA TYR A 325 19.70 2.92 15.64
C TYR A 325 20.92 2.02 15.47
N ASP A 326 22.05 2.51 15.95
CA ASP A 326 23.31 1.79 16.03
C ASP A 326 23.97 1.90 17.42
N GLU A 327 25.19 1.38 17.55
CA GLU A 327 25.96 1.36 18.79
C GLU A 327 26.19 2.75 19.35
N ARG A 328 26.37 3.75 18.48
CA ARG A 328 26.55 5.15 18.91
C ARG A 328 25.30 5.65 19.61
N ASP A 329 24.11 5.36 19.06
CA ASP A 329 22.85 5.84 19.63
C ASP A 329 22.58 5.24 21.02
N VAL A 330 22.83 3.94 21.19
CA VAL A 330 22.61 3.25 22.47
C VAL A 330 23.67 3.62 23.51
N SER A 331 24.94 3.81 23.11
CA SER A 331 26.00 4.32 24.01
C SER A 331 25.72 5.75 24.44
N LEU A 332 25.28 6.61 23.52
CA LEU A 332 24.91 8.00 23.82
C LEU A 332 23.73 8.06 24.79
N TYR A 333 22.74 7.19 24.63
CA TYR A 333 21.64 7.06 25.58
C TYR A 333 22.13 6.62 26.96
N ALA A 334 22.97 5.57 27.02
CA ALA A 334 23.50 5.04 28.28
C ALA A 334 24.28 6.12 29.06
N LEU A 335 25.18 6.85 28.39
CA LEU A 335 25.87 8.01 28.96
C LEU A 335 24.89 9.12 29.36
N GLY A 336 23.89 9.39 28.52
CA GLY A 336 22.84 10.38 28.74
C GLY A 336 21.95 10.09 29.94
N ILE A 337 21.95 8.86 30.45
CA ILE A 337 21.29 8.51 31.70
C ILE A 337 22.26 8.25 32.84
N GLY A 338 23.57 8.50 32.69
CA GLY A 338 24.57 8.42 33.77
C GLY A 338 25.42 7.15 33.84
N ALA A 339 25.28 6.23 32.88
CA ALA A 339 26.08 5.00 32.88
C ALA A 339 27.55 5.28 32.57
N ALA A 340 28.45 4.44 33.09
CA ALA A 340 29.89 4.46 32.79
C ALA A 340 30.57 5.82 33.06
N ARG A 341 30.09 6.55 34.07
CA ARG A 341 30.60 7.89 34.44
C ARG A 341 32.08 7.86 34.85
N ASN A 342 32.53 6.76 35.46
CA ASN A 342 33.93 6.53 35.77
C ASN A 342 34.55 5.56 34.75
N PRO A 343 35.43 6.02 33.84
CA PRO A 343 36.04 5.15 32.83
C PRO A 343 36.99 4.09 33.41
N ALA A 344 37.34 4.19 34.70
CA ALA A 344 38.11 3.17 35.40
C ALA A 344 37.24 2.05 36.02
N GLU A 345 35.91 2.15 35.96
CA GLU A 345 34.98 1.16 36.50
C GLU A 345 34.47 0.26 35.36
N GLU A 346 34.84 -1.02 35.40
CA GLU A 346 34.52 -1.97 34.32
C GLU A 346 33.04 -2.40 34.32
N SER A 347 32.32 -2.27 35.44
CA SER A 347 31.00 -2.87 35.63
C SER A 347 29.92 -2.37 34.68
N GLU A 348 30.06 -1.15 34.16
CA GLU A 348 29.10 -0.54 33.22
C GLU A 348 29.71 -0.32 31.82
N LEU A 349 30.96 -0.74 31.60
CA LEU A 349 31.67 -0.54 30.34
C LEU A 349 30.96 -1.23 29.17
N GLY A 350 30.35 -2.39 29.40
CA GLY A 350 29.54 -3.12 28.41
C GLY A 350 28.26 -2.40 27.95
N LEU A 351 27.90 -1.26 28.55
CA LEU A 351 26.78 -0.41 28.11
C LEU A 351 27.19 0.69 27.12
N VAL A 352 28.49 0.98 27.03
CA VAL A 352 29.01 2.12 26.23
C VAL A 352 30.15 1.73 25.27
N TYR A 353 30.75 0.56 25.44
CA TYR A 353 31.89 0.09 24.65
C TYR A 353 31.56 -1.22 23.92
N GLU A 354 31.56 -1.15 22.60
CA GLU A 354 31.13 -2.21 21.68
C GLU A 354 32.07 -3.43 21.62
N LEU A 355 33.33 -3.27 22.04
CA LEU A 355 34.33 -4.34 22.08
C LEU A 355 34.54 -4.92 23.49
N ASN A 356 33.60 -4.69 24.42
CA ASN A 356 33.69 -5.24 25.77
C ASN A 356 33.69 -6.78 25.76
N ASN A 357 34.59 -7.39 26.54
CA ASN A 357 34.77 -8.85 26.59
C ASN A 357 33.53 -9.60 27.12
N ASP A 358 32.72 -8.98 27.97
CA ASP A 358 31.48 -9.52 28.53
C ASP A 358 30.25 -9.22 27.64
N GLY A 359 30.48 -8.63 26.47
CA GLY A 359 29.49 -8.27 25.46
C GLY A 359 28.94 -6.85 25.62
N PHE A 360 28.42 -6.32 24.51
CA PHE A 360 27.79 -5.01 24.45
C PHE A 360 26.27 -5.13 24.55
N HIS A 361 25.67 -4.48 25.55
CA HIS A 361 24.26 -4.66 25.90
C HIS A 361 23.50 -3.33 25.89
N VAL A 362 22.32 -3.35 25.28
CA VAL A 362 21.43 -2.18 25.24
C VAL A 362 20.59 -2.09 26.51
N LEU A 363 20.51 -0.90 27.10
CA LEU A 363 19.64 -0.65 28.25
C LEU A 363 18.16 -0.77 27.82
N PRO A 364 17.33 -1.56 28.53
CA PRO A 364 15.93 -1.84 28.16
C PRO A 364 15.07 -0.58 28.06
N THR A 365 15.35 0.42 28.88
CA THR A 365 14.67 1.73 28.85
C THR A 365 14.93 2.51 27.57
N TYR A 366 15.94 2.14 26.78
CA TYR A 366 16.13 2.67 25.42
C TYR A 366 14.97 2.33 24.49
N GLY A 367 14.24 1.23 24.72
CA GLY A 367 13.20 0.76 23.78
C GLY A 367 12.02 1.71 23.58
N VAL A 368 11.88 2.76 24.39
CA VAL A 368 10.93 3.86 24.14
C VAL A 368 11.45 4.85 23.08
N MET A 369 12.77 5.06 23.03
CA MET A 369 13.41 6.14 22.28
C MET A 369 13.16 6.04 20.76
N PRO A 370 13.33 4.87 20.10
CA PRO A 370 13.14 4.80 18.65
C PRO A 370 11.74 5.24 18.20
N SER A 371 10.69 4.73 18.86
CA SER A 371 9.30 5.11 18.56
C SER A 371 8.99 6.56 18.90
N SER A 372 9.47 7.07 20.04
CA SER A 372 9.26 8.47 20.43
C SER A 372 9.95 9.44 19.48
N ASN A 373 11.17 9.12 19.03
CA ASN A 373 11.92 9.93 18.07
C ASN A 373 11.23 9.94 16.70
N ALA A 374 10.73 8.80 16.24
CA ALA A 374 9.96 8.72 14.99
C ALA A 374 8.67 9.55 15.06
N PHE A 375 7.97 9.48 16.20
CA PHE A 375 6.76 10.26 16.43
C PHE A 375 7.04 11.78 16.46
N LEU A 376 8.07 12.22 17.20
CA LEU A 376 8.46 13.63 17.25
C LEU A 376 8.82 14.18 15.86
N LYS A 377 9.51 13.39 15.01
CA LYS A 377 9.82 13.78 13.62
C LYS A 377 8.58 13.99 12.78
N LEU A 378 7.61 13.08 12.82
CA LEU A 378 6.34 13.24 12.09
C LEU A 378 5.61 14.52 12.51
N ALA A 379 5.58 14.76 13.80
CA ALA A 379 4.83 15.85 14.35
C ALA A 379 5.50 17.22 14.10
N GLN A 380 6.84 17.27 14.03
CA GLN A 380 7.59 18.43 13.51
C GLN A 380 7.26 18.76 12.05
N GLN A 381 6.84 17.76 11.26
CA GLN A 381 6.37 17.95 9.89
C GLN A 381 4.89 18.35 9.82
N GLY A 382 4.23 18.61 10.96
CA GLY A 382 2.84 19.02 11.04
C GLY A 382 1.82 17.88 11.03
N HIS A 383 2.26 16.62 11.05
CA HIS A 383 1.35 15.48 11.14
C HIS A 383 0.70 15.42 12.53
N LYS A 384 -0.61 15.19 12.54
CA LYS A 384 -1.42 15.01 13.76
C LYS A 384 -2.03 13.62 13.76
N PHE A 385 -2.30 13.08 14.94
CA PHE A 385 -3.17 11.91 15.04
C PHE A 385 -4.60 12.28 14.61
N PRO A 386 -5.29 11.42 13.84
CA PRO A 386 -6.71 11.60 13.56
C PRO A 386 -7.50 11.82 14.85
N GLY A 387 -8.47 12.73 14.82
CA GLY A 387 -9.24 13.11 16.01
C GLY A 387 -8.46 13.89 17.09
N CYS A 388 -7.18 14.23 16.90
CA CYS A 388 -6.39 15.02 17.85
C CYS A 388 -5.98 16.38 17.25
N ASN A 389 -6.71 17.43 17.61
CA ASN A 389 -6.54 18.79 17.10
C ASN A 389 -6.02 19.76 18.18
N PHE A 390 -4.82 19.53 18.69
CA PHE A 390 -4.14 20.41 19.64
C PHE A 390 -2.65 20.48 19.34
N GLY A 391 -2.00 21.55 19.79
CA GLY A 391 -0.56 21.74 19.67
C GLY A 391 0.24 21.05 20.76
N PHE A 392 1.55 20.89 20.52
CA PHE A 392 2.50 20.31 21.49
C PHE A 392 2.60 21.07 22.81
N ASP A 393 2.35 22.38 22.78
CA ASP A 393 2.36 23.28 23.94
C ASP A 393 1.36 22.86 25.04
N ARG A 394 0.37 22.03 24.71
CA ARG A 394 -0.65 21.52 25.64
C ARG A 394 -0.33 20.17 26.24
N ILE A 395 0.72 19.49 25.77
CA ILE A 395 1.01 18.09 26.11
C ILE A 395 1.98 18.04 27.29
N LEU A 396 1.61 17.29 28.32
CA LEU A 396 2.55 16.81 29.33
C LEU A 396 2.64 15.28 29.28
N HIS A 397 3.85 14.75 29.37
CA HIS A 397 4.08 13.33 29.52
C HIS A 397 3.76 12.90 30.96
N GLY A 398 2.66 12.17 31.15
CA GLY A 398 2.16 11.77 32.47
C GLY A 398 2.64 10.39 32.92
N GLU A 399 2.48 9.37 32.09
CA GLU A 399 2.87 7.99 32.41
C GLU A 399 3.61 7.35 31.23
N GLN A 400 4.55 6.45 31.54
CA GLN A 400 5.28 5.64 30.58
C GLN A 400 5.22 4.17 30.98
N PHE A 401 4.89 3.31 30.03
CA PHE A 401 5.10 1.87 30.08
C PHE A 401 6.01 1.46 28.93
N THR A 402 7.02 0.65 29.20
CA THR A 402 7.91 0.09 28.18
C THR A 402 8.14 -1.37 28.50
N GLU A 403 7.81 -2.24 27.55
CA GLU A 403 8.07 -3.67 27.60
C GLU A 403 9.00 -4.07 26.46
N ILE A 404 10.03 -4.83 26.82
CA ILE A 404 11.03 -5.38 25.92
C ILE A 404 10.81 -6.89 25.84
N VAL A 405 10.34 -7.35 24.68
CA VAL A 405 9.98 -8.76 24.46
C VAL A 405 11.21 -9.68 24.56
N ARG A 406 12.37 -9.14 24.17
CA ARG A 406 13.69 -9.80 24.22
C ARG A 406 14.79 -8.75 24.17
N PRO A 407 16.02 -9.05 24.63
CA PRO A 407 17.13 -8.11 24.59
C PRO A 407 17.27 -7.44 23.22
N MET A 408 17.34 -6.12 23.23
CA MET A 408 17.49 -5.33 22.02
C MET A 408 18.89 -5.56 21.43
N PRO A 409 19.00 -5.77 20.10
CA PRO A 409 20.31 -5.88 19.47
C PRO A 409 21.06 -4.54 19.54
N PRO A 410 22.40 -4.51 19.42
CA PRO A 410 23.19 -3.27 19.38
C PRO A 410 22.83 -2.30 18.25
N ARG A 411 22.23 -2.81 17.19
CA ARG A 411 21.74 -2.06 16.03
C ARG A 411 20.49 -2.72 15.47
N ALA A 412 19.56 -1.93 14.96
CA ALA A 412 18.40 -2.43 14.24
C ALA A 412 17.79 -1.36 13.33
N LYS A 413 17.11 -1.81 12.27
CA LYS A 413 16.02 -1.05 11.66
C LYS A 413 14.70 -1.55 12.21
N LEU A 414 13.80 -0.62 12.45
CA LEU A 414 12.55 -0.88 13.13
C LEU A 414 11.38 -0.33 12.32
N SER A 415 10.26 -1.02 12.43
CA SER A 415 8.95 -0.47 12.07
C SER A 415 8.11 -0.32 13.34
N HIS A 416 7.26 0.71 13.37
CA HIS A 416 6.40 1.03 14.50
C HIS A 416 4.97 1.16 14.03
N LYS A 417 4.04 0.64 14.82
CA LYS A 417 2.60 0.86 14.64
C LYS A 417 2.07 1.57 15.87
N THR A 418 1.71 2.85 15.74
CA THR A 418 1.20 3.65 16.85
C THR A 418 -0.26 3.99 16.67
N ARG A 419 -1.07 3.79 17.71
CA ARG A 419 -2.50 4.13 17.75
C ARG A 419 -2.85 4.86 19.04
N VAL A 420 -3.93 5.63 19.00
CA VAL A 420 -4.57 6.10 20.24
C VAL A 420 -5.34 4.91 20.83
N LYS A 421 -4.87 4.43 21.97
CA LYS A 421 -5.49 3.31 22.70
C LYS A 421 -6.72 3.79 23.46
N ASP A 422 -6.57 4.85 24.23
CA ASP A 422 -7.61 5.37 25.12
C ASP A 422 -7.64 6.91 25.13
N VAL A 423 -8.84 7.47 25.32
CA VAL A 423 -9.08 8.90 25.52
C VAL A 423 -10.06 9.07 26.67
N PHE A 424 -9.69 9.89 27.66
CA PHE A 424 -10.50 10.13 28.86
C PHE A 424 -10.67 11.62 29.15
N ASP A 425 -11.84 11.99 29.66
CA ASP A 425 -12.16 13.33 30.13
C ASP A 425 -11.81 13.49 31.62
N LYS A 426 -10.74 14.23 31.93
CA LYS A 426 -10.35 14.58 33.30
C LYS A 426 -10.78 16.00 33.67
N GLY A 427 -12.00 16.40 33.31
CA GLY A 427 -12.57 17.68 33.68
C GLY A 427 -12.03 18.80 32.80
N LYS A 428 -11.08 19.62 33.28
CA LYS A 428 -10.49 20.66 32.42
C LYS A 428 -9.44 20.14 31.43
N ASN A 429 -8.98 18.90 31.60
CA ASN A 429 -7.92 18.29 30.79
C ASN A 429 -8.41 16.97 30.19
N ALA A 430 -7.75 16.52 29.13
CA ALA A 430 -7.91 15.16 28.63
C ALA A 430 -6.70 14.29 28.99
N LEU A 431 -6.90 12.97 29.08
CA LEU A 431 -5.82 11.99 29.02
C LEU A 431 -5.92 11.23 27.70
N ILE A 432 -4.80 11.07 27.02
CA ILE A 432 -4.70 10.27 25.81
C ILE A 432 -3.58 9.26 26.00
N THR A 433 -3.88 7.97 25.83
CA THR A 433 -2.88 6.92 25.86
C THR A 433 -2.56 6.49 24.44
N TYR A 434 -1.30 6.67 24.03
CA TYR A 434 -0.78 6.15 22.78
C TYR A 434 -0.13 4.78 23.03
N ALA A 435 -0.45 3.80 22.21
CA ALA A 435 0.17 2.48 22.23
C ALA A 435 1.00 2.30 20.96
N THR A 436 2.26 1.89 21.12
CA THR A 436 3.18 1.62 20.02
C THR A 436 3.74 0.22 20.09
N GLU A 437 3.51 -0.55 19.03
CA GLU A 437 4.17 -1.82 18.78
C GLU A 437 5.39 -1.59 17.88
N THR A 438 6.54 -2.14 18.26
CA THR A 438 7.80 -1.97 17.53
C THR A 438 8.32 -3.32 17.08
N PHE A 439 8.56 -3.47 15.78
CA PHE A 439 8.99 -4.70 15.13
C PHE A 439 10.39 -4.54 14.55
N ASP A 440 11.16 -5.62 14.56
CA ASP A 440 12.46 -5.69 13.89
C ASP A 440 12.33 -5.91 12.36
N GLU A 441 13.47 -6.03 11.66
CA GLU A 441 13.52 -6.26 10.21
C GLU A 441 12.87 -7.59 9.77
N ALA A 442 12.72 -8.56 10.67
CA ALA A 442 12.06 -9.83 10.38
C ALA A 442 10.52 -9.75 10.60
N GLY A 443 10.02 -8.63 11.12
CA GLY A 443 8.62 -8.45 11.48
C GLY A 443 8.25 -9.02 12.84
N ASP A 444 9.23 -9.42 13.67
CA ASP A 444 8.99 -9.90 15.03
C ASP A 444 8.85 -8.73 16.00
N LEU A 445 7.89 -8.82 16.93
CA LEU A 445 7.70 -7.81 17.97
C LEU A 445 8.92 -7.76 18.90
N LEU A 446 9.53 -6.58 18.99
CA LEU A 446 10.72 -6.31 19.80
C LEU A 446 10.39 -5.54 21.07
N ALA A 447 9.51 -4.54 20.97
CA ALA A 447 9.12 -3.70 22.10
C ALA A 447 7.66 -3.23 21.98
N TYR A 448 7.05 -3.00 23.13
CA TYR A 448 5.73 -2.39 23.26
C TYR A 448 5.80 -1.21 24.23
N ASN A 449 5.27 -0.07 23.81
CA ASN A 449 5.27 1.15 24.61
C ASN A 449 3.83 1.67 24.80
N GLU A 450 3.52 2.15 25.99
CA GLU A 450 2.37 3.04 26.22
C GLU A 450 2.85 4.36 26.79
N MET A 451 2.41 5.46 26.17
CA MET A 451 2.66 6.82 26.66
C MET A 451 1.32 7.48 26.94
N THR A 452 1.12 7.93 28.17
CA THR A 452 -0.07 8.72 28.54
C THR A 452 0.29 10.20 28.55
N ALA A 453 -0.37 10.94 27.66
CA ALA A 453 -0.32 12.39 27.58
C ALA A 453 -1.47 13.02 28.37
N VAL A 454 -1.16 14.02 29.19
CA VAL A 454 -2.15 14.97 29.73
C VAL A 454 -2.25 16.14 28.75
N VAL A 455 -3.43 16.35 28.16
CA VAL A 455 -3.68 17.47 27.25
C VAL A 455 -4.42 18.57 28.00
N ARG A 456 -3.69 19.66 28.29
CA ARG A 456 -4.20 20.78 29.09
C ARG A 456 -5.30 21.56 28.36
N GLY A 457 -6.42 21.79 29.05
CA GLY A 457 -7.53 22.58 28.52
C GLY A 457 -8.36 21.89 27.43
N ALA A 458 -8.09 20.62 27.13
CA ALA A 458 -8.81 19.86 26.12
C ALA A 458 -9.93 18.98 26.70
N GLY A 459 -10.18 19.05 28.01
CA GLY A 459 -11.26 18.32 28.69
C GLY A 459 -12.63 18.99 28.59
N GLY A 460 -13.63 18.43 29.27
CA GLY A 460 -14.84 19.16 29.65
C GLY A 460 -16.06 18.83 28.81
N TRP A 461 -16.01 17.73 28.06
CA TRP A 461 -17.10 17.26 27.21
C TRP A 461 -18.03 16.27 27.95
N GLY A 462 -17.73 15.91 29.20
CA GLY A 462 -18.52 15.00 30.02
C GLY A 462 -18.28 13.53 29.70
N GLY A 463 -17.12 13.17 29.15
CA GLY A 463 -16.76 11.80 28.78
C GLY A 463 -16.37 10.90 29.96
N ASP A 464 -15.99 9.66 29.64
CA ASP A 464 -15.43 8.73 30.63
C ASP A 464 -14.18 9.32 31.26
N ARG A 465 -14.13 9.31 32.59
CA ARG A 465 -12.98 9.79 33.35
C ARG A 465 -11.82 8.81 33.32
N GLY A 466 -12.04 7.55 32.95
CA GLY A 466 -11.02 6.51 33.01
C GLY A 466 -10.59 6.17 34.43
N PRO A 467 -9.61 5.25 34.58
CA PRO A 467 -9.22 4.73 35.88
C PRO A 467 -8.65 5.82 36.82
N SER A 468 -8.85 5.64 38.13
CA SER A 468 -8.40 6.54 39.20
C SER A 468 -7.65 5.84 40.35
N VAL A 469 -7.50 4.52 40.31
CA VAL A 469 -6.86 3.74 41.37
C VAL A 469 -5.34 3.86 41.28
N GLU A 470 -4.67 4.12 42.40
CA GLU A 470 -3.20 4.06 42.47
C GLU A 470 -2.73 2.61 42.33
N VAL A 471 -1.72 2.41 41.49
CA VAL A 471 -1.13 1.09 41.20
C VAL A 471 0.36 1.13 41.52
N ASN A 472 0.94 -0.01 41.90
CA ASN A 472 2.36 -0.12 42.29
C ASN A 472 2.74 0.85 43.43
N VAL A 473 1.89 0.92 44.46
CA VAL A 473 2.18 1.72 45.66
C VAL A 473 3.29 1.04 46.46
N PRO A 474 4.34 1.75 46.89
CA PRO A 474 5.38 1.17 47.75
C PRO A 474 4.79 0.54 49.02
N PRO A 475 5.23 -0.66 49.41
CA PRO A 475 4.73 -1.30 50.62
C PRO A 475 5.17 -0.53 51.86
N ASP A 476 4.39 -0.64 52.94
CA ASP A 476 4.66 0.01 54.23
C ASP A 476 5.77 -0.73 55.03
N ARG A 477 6.98 -0.74 54.46
CA ARG A 477 8.22 -1.29 55.05
C ARG A 477 9.45 -0.59 54.46
N ALA A 478 10.61 -0.79 55.08
CA ALA A 478 11.87 -0.26 54.54
C ALA A 478 12.17 -0.83 53.13
N PRO A 479 12.81 -0.03 52.23
CA PRO A 479 13.27 -0.51 50.93
C PRO A 479 14.31 -1.63 51.08
N ASP A 480 14.31 -2.57 50.14
CA ASP A 480 15.32 -3.64 50.09
C ASP A 480 16.64 -3.13 49.50
N ALA A 481 16.58 -2.10 48.64
CA ALA A 481 17.73 -1.40 48.10
C ALA A 481 17.44 0.09 47.94
N VAL A 482 18.47 0.91 48.14
CA VAL A 482 18.46 2.35 47.88
C VAL A 482 19.71 2.72 47.10
N ILE A 483 19.54 3.37 45.96
CA ILE A 483 20.64 3.95 45.18
C ILE A 483 20.49 5.46 45.16
N GLU A 484 21.54 6.16 45.60
CA GLU A 484 21.67 7.60 45.47
C GLU A 484 22.65 7.93 44.35
N GLU A 485 22.22 8.70 43.35
CA GLU A 485 23.08 9.10 42.24
C GLU A 485 22.86 10.57 41.89
N LYS A 486 23.95 11.35 41.90
CA LYS A 486 23.93 12.77 41.55
C LYS A 486 24.04 12.95 40.05
N THR A 487 23.04 13.58 39.45
CA THR A 487 23.05 13.92 38.01
C THR A 487 24.09 15.01 37.72
N ASP A 488 24.60 15.05 36.49
CA ASP A 488 25.48 16.15 36.07
C ASP A 488 24.70 17.44 35.79
N GLU A 489 25.36 18.59 35.95
CA GLU A 489 24.77 19.91 35.63
C GLU A 489 24.37 20.03 34.15
N ASN A 490 25.07 19.30 33.26
CA ASN A 490 24.80 19.26 31.83
C ASN A 490 23.95 18.04 31.40
N GLN A 491 23.36 17.29 32.34
CA GLN A 491 22.70 16.02 32.04
C GLN A 491 21.57 16.15 31.00
N THR A 492 20.76 17.21 31.08
CA THR A 492 19.73 17.51 30.08
C THR A 492 20.29 17.72 28.68
N LEU A 493 21.45 18.37 28.59
CA LEU A 493 22.11 18.71 27.33
C LEU A 493 22.73 17.47 26.68
N LEU A 494 23.14 16.48 27.47
CA LEU A 494 23.59 15.20 26.98
C LEU A 494 22.41 14.31 26.57
N TYR A 495 21.43 14.13 27.45
CA TYR A 495 20.29 13.22 27.22
C TYR A 495 19.49 13.59 25.96
N ARG A 496 19.24 14.88 25.72
CA ARG A 496 18.51 15.37 24.53
C ARG A 496 19.11 14.90 23.21
N LEU A 497 20.40 14.59 23.17
CA LEU A 497 21.07 14.08 21.96
C LEU A 497 20.59 12.66 21.58
N SER A 498 19.93 11.96 22.51
CA SER A 498 19.24 10.69 22.25
C SER A 498 17.92 10.86 21.47
N GLY A 499 17.47 12.10 21.24
CA GLY A 499 16.42 12.41 20.26
C GLY A 499 15.28 13.33 20.72
N ASP A 500 15.19 13.68 22.01
CA ASP A 500 14.21 14.68 22.49
C ASP A 500 14.82 16.09 22.51
N TRP A 501 14.56 16.84 21.44
CA TRP A 501 15.10 18.18 21.21
C TRP A 501 14.26 19.31 21.83
N ASN A 502 13.25 19.01 22.66
CA ASN A 502 12.36 20.02 23.23
C ASN A 502 13.15 21.15 23.95
N PRO A 503 12.95 22.43 23.57
CA PRO A 503 13.65 23.57 24.16
C PRO A 503 13.46 23.69 25.68
N LEU A 504 12.39 23.13 26.25
CA LEU A 504 12.14 23.08 27.70
C LEU A 504 13.35 22.55 28.51
N HIS A 505 14.14 21.67 27.91
CA HIS A 505 15.27 21.01 28.54
C HIS A 505 16.63 21.67 28.26
N ALA A 506 16.68 22.72 27.44
CA ALA A 506 17.94 23.35 27.03
C ALA A 506 17.94 24.88 27.10
N ASP A 507 16.80 25.53 26.83
CA ASP A 507 16.67 26.99 26.77
C ASP A 507 16.04 27.54 28.07
N PRO A 508 16.80 28.33 28.86
CA PRO A 508 16.27 28.94 30.08
C PRO A 508 15.09 29.90 29.87
N ALA A 509 15.03 30.62 28.75
CA ALA A 509 13.92 31.52 28.45
C ALA A 509 12.64 30.72 28.18
N PHE A 510 12.76 29.65 27.39
CA PHE A 510 11.65 28.74 27.12
C PHE A 510 11.17 28.04 28.38
N ALA A 511 12.08 27.54 29.22
CA ALA A 511 11.73 26.92 30.51
C ALA A 511 10.92 27.87 31.42
N ARG A 512 11.35 29.13 31.53
CA ARG A 512 10.63 30.17 32.30
C ARG A 512 9.25 30.47 31.74
N ALA A 513 9.09 30.52 30.42
CA ALA A 513 7.79 30.72 29.79
C ALA A 513 6.79 29.60 30.13
N PHE A 514 7.28 28.40 30.42
CA PHE A 514 6.47 27.23 30.83
C PHE A 514 6.40 27.03 32.35
N GLY A 515 6.87 28.00 33.14
CA GLY A 515 6.73 28.02 34.60
C GLY A 515 7.85 27.32 35.38
N PHE A 516 9.01 27.10 34.75
CA PHE A 516 10.19 26.52 35.42
C PHE A 516 11.31 27.55 35.56
N ASP A 517 11.95 27.60 36.74
CA ASP A 517 13.00 28.59 37.03
C ASP A 517 14.26 28.41 36.13
N LYS A 518 14.53 27.16 35.75
CA LYS A 518 15.62 26.72 34.87
C LYS A 518 15.20 25.47 34.09
N PRO A 519 15.95 25.06 33.04
CA PRO A 519 15.65 23.83 32.32
C PRO A 519 15.58 22.62 33.25
N ILE A 520 14.57 21.78 33.05
CA ILE A 520 14.33 20.56 33.83
C ILE A 520 14.88 19.33 33.08
N LEU A 521 15.22 18.27 33.81
CA LEU A 521 15.57 16.97 33.25
C LEU A 521 14.36 16.33 32.55
N HIS A 522 14.59 15.65 31.43
CA HIS A 522 13.55 14.89 30.75
C HIS A 522 12.99 13.81 31.67
N GLY A 523 11.67 13.61 31.68
CA GLY A 523 11.03 12.49 32.37
C GLY A 523 11.71 11.15 32.03
N LEU A 524 11.89 10.92 30.73
CA LEU A 524 12.50 9.70 30.22
C LEU A 524 13.99 9.55 30.57
N CYS A 525 14.68 10.63 30.96
CA CYS A 525 16.05 10.56 31.44
C CYS A 525 16.11 9.92 32.83
N PHE A 526 15.38 10.44 33.82
CA PHE A 526 15.37 9.86 35.16
C PHE A 526 14.56 8.56 35.25
N PHE A 527 13.69 8.28 34.29
CA PHE A 527 13.17 6.92 34.00
C PHE A 527 14.29 5.94 33.62
N GLY A 528 15.23 6.37 32.76
CA GLY A 528 16.42 5.59 32.41
C GLY A 528 17.32 5.33 33.62
N TYR A 529 17.59 6.36 34.43
CA TYR A 529 18.30 6.19 35.71
C TYR A 529 17.62 5.14 36.60
N ALA A 530 16.30 5.22 36.77
CA ALA A 530 15.55 4.26 37.57
C ALA A 530 15.69 2.82 37.04
N GLY A 531 15.58 2.64 35.72
CA GLY A 531 15.81 1.34 35.07
C GLY A 531 17.21 0.80 35.32
N ARG A 532 18.25 1.63 35.16
CA ARG A 532 19.64 1.24 35.48
C ARG A 532 19.81 0.88 36.95
N HIS A 533 19.26 1.67 37.87
CA HIS A 533 19.33 1.40 39.31
C HIS A 533 18.75 0.04 39.68
N VAL A 534 17.60 -0.33 39.09
CA VAL A 534 17.00 -1.66 39.30
C VAL A 534 17.89 -2.76 38.73
N VAL A 535 18.44 -2.58 37.53
CA VAL A 535 19.39 -3.54 36.92
C VAL A 535 20.62 -3.73 37.80
N LYS A 536 21.18 -2.64 38.33
CA LYS A 536 22.35 -2.66 39.22
C LYS A 536 22.05 -3.37 40.54
N ALA A 537 20.89 -3.10 41.15
CA ALA A 537 20.53 -3.65 42.46
C ALA A 537 20.04 -5.12 42.40
N PHE A 538 19.31 -5.52 41.36
CA PHE A 538 18.58 -6.80 41.35
C PHE A 538 18.94 -7.75 40.19
N CYS A 539 19.71 -7.30 39.20
CA CYS A 539 20.08 -8.12 38.03
C CYS A 539 21.58 -8.43 37.94
N GLY A 540 22.38 -8.14 38.96
CA GLY A 540 23.84 -8.29 38.88
C GLY A 540 24.46 -7.41 37.78
N ASN A 541 23.82 -6.27 37.52
CA ASN A 541 24.10 -5.36 36.42
C ASN A 541 23.89 -5.92 35.00
N ASP A 542 23.19 -7.05 34.84
CA ASP A 542 22.82 -7.59 33.52
C ASP A 542 21.47 -7.01 33.04
N PRO A 543 21.45 -6.10 32.04
CA PRO A 543 20.21 -5.49 31.54
C PRO A 543 19.28 -6.48 30.84
N ARG A 544 19.76 -7.64 30.39
CA ARG A 544 18.99 -8.58 29.56
C ARG A 544 17.87 -9.30 30.33
N ARG A 545 17.90 -9.26 31.66
CA ARG A 545 16.84 -9.81 32.53
C ARG A 545 15.65 -8.88 32.70
N PHE A 546 15.75 -7.63 32.25
CA PHE A 546 14.69 -6.66 32.41
C PHE A 546 13.57 -6.92 31.39
N LYS A 547 12.33 -7.00 31.85
CA LYS A 547 11.17 -7.26 30.99
C LYS A 547 10.42 -5.97 30.69
N ASN A 548 9.92 -5.30 31.71
CA ASN A 548 9.16 -4.08 31.52
C ASN A 548 9.32 -3.12 32.69
N ILE A 549 8.92 -1.88 32.45
CA ILE A 549 8.88 -0.81 33.43
C ILE A 549 7.62 0.02 33.22
N LYS A 550 6.95 0.33 34.32
CA LYS A 550 5.85 1.30 34.37
C LYS A 550 6.22 2.42 35.33
N VAL A 551 5.97 3.67 34.97
CA VAL A 551 6.13 4.83 35.87
C VAL A 551 5.04 5.87 35.65
N ARG A 552 4.76 6.66 36.68
CA ARG A 552 4.10 7.97 36.60
C ARG A 552 5.10 9.06 36.94
N PHE A 553 5.22 10.07 36.08
CA PHE A 553 6.00 11.28 36.33
C PHE A 553 5.21 12.20 37.28
N ALA A 554 5.70 12.35 38.52
CA ALA A 554 5.00 13.05 39.59
C ALA A 554 5.42 14.51 39.75
N ASP A 555 6.69 14.81 39.53
CA ASP A 555 7.26 16.16 39.65
C ASP A 555 8.53 16.26 38.78
N SER A 556 9.07 17.46 38.62
CA SER A 556 10.27 17.73 37.81
C SER A 556 11.56 17.46 38.59
N VAL A 557 12.61 17.10 37.86
CA VAL A 557 14.00 17.01 38.34
C VAL A 557 14.79 18.13 37.69
N PHE A 558 15.71 18.75 38.42
CA PHE A 558 16.66 19.70 37.87
C PHE A 558 18.04 19.04 37.68
N PRO A 559 18.78 19.38 36.61
CA PRO A 559 20.17 18.96 36.48
C PRO A 559 20.99 19.37 37.70
N GLY A 560 21.90 18.48 38.12
CA GLY A 560 22.71 18.63 39.32
C GLY A 560 22.08 18.07 40.61
N GLU A 561 20.79 17.74 40.61
CA GLU A 561 20.12 17.13 41.77
C GLU A 561 20.49 15.65 41.95
N THR A 562 20.34 15.17 43.18
CA THR A 562 20.61 13.79 43.59
C THR A 562 19.33 12.98 43.54
N LEU A 563 19.31 11.98 42.67
CA LEU A 563 18.22 11.01 42.55
C LEU A 563 18.38 9.95 43.63
N VAL A 564 17.33 9.72 44.42
CA VAL A 564 17.24 8.65 45.41
C VAL A 564 16.20 7.66 44.93
N THR A 565 16.63 6.46 44.54
CA THR A 565 15.74 5.39 44.07
C THR A 565 15.58 4.35 45.16
N GLU A 566 14.38 4.30 45.74
CA GLU A 566 14.00 3.35 46.77
C GLU A 566 13.26 2.19 46.11
N MET A 567 13.70 0.96 46.38
CA MET A 567 13.24 -0.23 45.66
C MET A 567 12.83 -1.34 46.63
N TRP A 568 11.67 -1.95 46.37
CA TRP A 568 11.09 -3.04 47.14
C TRP A 568 10.87 -4.25 46.23
N LYS A 569 11.53 -5.36 46.57
CA LYS A 569 11.34 -6.66 45.95
C LYS A 569 10.04 -7.28 46.48
N GLU A 570 8.99 -7.29 45.67
CA GLU A 570 7.72 -7.97 46.00
C GLU A 570 7.78 -9.46 45.69
N SER A 571 8.53 -9.82 44.64
CA SER A 571 8.80 -11.21 44.27
C SER A 571 10.14 -11.29 43.52
N ASP A 572 10.59 -12.49 43.15
CA ASP A 572 11.83 -12.67 42.38
C ASP A 572 11.85 -11.93 41.05
N ASN A 573 10.67 -11.66 40.48
CA ASN A 573 10.52 -11.07 39.16
C ASN A 573 9.83 -9.70 39.19
N ARG A 574 9.57 -9.10 40.35
CA ARG A 574 8.84 -7.82 40.44
C ARG A 574 9.40 -6.92 41.52
N ILE A 575 9.83 -5.74 41.09
CA ILE A 575 10.40 -4.69 41.93
C ILE A 575 9.50 -3.46 41.85
N VAL A 576 8.83 -3.12 42.95
CA VAL A 576 8.15 -1.82 43.09
C VAL A 576 9.19 -0.78 43.49
N PHE A 577 9.11 0.43 42.96
CA PHE A 577 10.05 1.49 43.31
C PHE A 577 9.40 2.87 43.35
N ARG A 578 10.09 3.81 43.97
CA ARG A 578 9.83 5.24 43.81
C ARG A 578 11.15 5.98 43.71
N MET A 579 11.12 7.13 43.05
CA MET A 579 12.30 8.01 42.96
C MET A 579 11.98 9.36 43.57
N LYS A 580 12.92 9.88 44.35
CA LYS A 580 12.89 11.22 44.93
C LYS A 580 14.11 12.03 44.52
N VAL A 581 14.01 13.34 44.67
CA VAL A 581 15.17 14.24 44.67
C VAL A 581 15.57 14.56 46.12
N LYS A 582 16.84 14.35 46.46
CA LYS A 582 17.35 14.46 47.84
C LYS A 582 17.23 15.89 48.38
N GLU A 583 17.53 16.87 47.53
CA GLU A 583 17.64 18.28 47.90
C GLU A 583 16.29 18.91 48.25
N ARG A 584 15.18 18.37 47.72
CA ARG A 584 13.82 18.91 47.91
C ARG A 584 12.87 17.94 48.62
N ASP A 585 13.29 16.70 48.90
CA ASP A 585 12.45 15.59 49.38
C ASP A 585 11.12 15.47 48.60
N LYS A 586 11.20 15.55 47.28
CA LYS A 586 10.04 15.45 46.39
C LYS A 586 10.08 14.14 45.61
N VAL A 587 8.94 13.44 45.56
CA VAL A 587 8.74 12.25 44.72
C VAL A 587 8.60 12.70 43.26
N VAL A 588 9.46 12.17 42.40
CA VAL A 588 9.50 12.50 40.96
C VAL A 588 9.04 11.33 40.09
N LEU A 589 9.20 10.08 40.56
CA LEU A 589 8.56 8.89 39.99
C LEU A 589 7.71 8.20 41.05
N SER A 590 6.45 7.96 40.70
CA SER A 590 5.45 7.25 41.51
C SER A 590 4.77 6.16 40.69
N ASN A 591 3.95 5.33 41.34
CA ASN A 591 3.22 4.23 40.72
C ASN A 591 4.10 3.32 39.85
N ALA A 592 5.32 3.07 40.33
CA ALA A 592 6.37 2.55 39.50
C ALA A 592 6.77 1.12 39.87
N ALA A 593 6.94 0.29 38.85
CA ALA A 593 7.40 -1.08 39.00
C ALA A 593 8.22 -1.52 37.78
N VAL A 594 9.16 -2.42 38.02
CA VAL A 594 9.88 -3.19 37.00
C VAL A 594 9.49 -4.66 37.16
N GLU A 595 9.15 -5.29 36.04
CA GLU A 595 9.14 -6.76 35.96
C GLU A 595 10.44 -7.27 35.32
N LEU A 596 10.90 -8.41 35.81
CA LEU A 596 12.08 -9.10 35.33
C LEU A 596 11.70 -10.45 34.73
N TYR A 597 12.48 -10.91 33.77
CA TYR A 597 12.42 -12.27 33.31
C TYR A 597 13.08 -13.22 34.31
N SER A 598 12.44 -14.37 34.53
CA SER A 598 13.07 -15.52 35.19
C SER A 598 14.26 -16.04 34.38
N GLU A 599 14.15 -16.04 33.05
CA GLU A 599 15.18 -16.46 32.10
C GLU A 599 15.27 -15.47 30.94
N ILE A 600 16.49 -15.14 30.50
CA ILE A 600 16.70 -14.18 29.40
C ILE A 600 16.01 -14.70 28.13
N PRO A 601 15.00 -13.98 27.59
CA PRO A 601 14.35 -14.40 26.37
C PRO A 601 15.34 -14.37 25.22
N LYS A 602 15.40 -15.46 24.48
CA LYS A 602 16.17 -15.50 23.24
C LYS A 602 15.28 -14.98 22.13
N ALA A 603 15.90 -14.32 21.13
CA ALA A 603 15.26 -14.25 19.83
C ALA A 603 14.84 -15.68 19.45
N LYS A 604 13.64 -15.84 18.90
CA LYS A 604 13.29 -17.11 18.27
C LYS A 604 14.46 -17.44 17.36
N ALA A 605 15.12 -18.58 17.60
CA ALA A 605 16.12 -19.06 16.66
C ALA A 605 15.46 -18.93 15.30
N LYS A 606 16.15 -18.30 14.34
CA LYS A 606 15.69 -18.34 12.96
C LYS A 606 15.53 -19.82 12.69
N THR A 607 14.31 -20.33 12.73
CA THR A 607 14.02 -21.66 12.27
C THR A 607 14.56 -21.62 10.86
N ALA A 608 15.64 -22.36 10.57
CA ALA A 608 15.76 -22.91 9.23
C ALA A 608 14.39 -23.53 9.03
N ALA A 609 13.57 -22.88 8.20
CA ALA A 609 12.15 -23.14 8.17
C ALA A 609 12.00 -24.66 8.03
N PRO A 610 11.40 -25.39 9.00
CA PRO A 610 10.87 -26.69 8.67
C PRO A 610 9.88 -26.40 7.55
N SER A 611 9.95 -27.17 6.48
CA SER A 611 8.97 -27.16 5.41
C SER A 611 7.56 -27.08 6.00
N ALA A 612 7.00 -25.87 6.09
CA ALA A 612 5.68 -25.64 6.61
C ALA A 612 4.74 -25.78 5.42
N VAL A 613 4.13 -26.95 5.30
CA VAL A 613 2.91 -27.10 4.52
C VAL A 613 1.80 -26.43 5.34
N ALA A 614 1.50 -25.15 5.04
CA ALA A 614 0.21 -24.51 5.29
C ALA A 614 0.06 -23.19 4.50
N ALA A 615 -0.90 -23.20 3.58
CA ALA A 615 -1.57 -22.09 2.89
C ALA A 615 -0.70 -21.13 2.06
N ALA A 616 -0.81 -21.28 0.74
CA ALA A 616 -0.15 -20.46 -0.28
C ALA A 616 -0.46 -18.95 -0.12
N PRO A 617 0.56 -18.09 0.03
CA PRO A 617 0.48 -16.74 -0.49
C PRO A 617 0.45 -16.85 -2.02
N VAL A 618 -0.42 -16.11 -2.69
CA VAL A 618 -0.38 -16.03 -4.15
C VAL A 618 0.94 -15.34 -4.52
N ALA A 619 1.95 -16.15 -4.82
CA ALA A 619 3.27 -15.68 -5.22
C ALA A 619 3.11 -14.85 -6.50
N GLY A 620 3.59 -13.60 -6.46
CA GLY A 620 3.81 -12.83 -7.67
C GLY A 620 4.84 -13.53 -8.58
N PRO A 621 4.90 -13.15 -9.86
CA PRO A 621 5.82 -13.79 -10.81
C PRO A 621 7.29 -13.53 -10.46
N SER A 622 8.13 -14.56 -10.56
CA SER A 622 9.59 -14.46 -10.42
C SER A 622 10.26 -13.93 -11.69
N THR A 623 11.53 -13.51 -11.63
CA THR A 623 12.30 -13.11 -12.83
C THR A 623 12.24 -14.15 -13.96
N ALA A 624 12.29 -15.45 -13.61
CA ALA A 624 12.21 -16.53 -14.57
C ALA A 624 10.81 -16.63 -15.22
N ASP A 625 9.74 -16.42 -14.46
CA ASP A 625 8.38 -16.37 -15.00
C ASP A 625 8.20 -15.21 -15.98
N VAL A 626 8.78 -14.05 -15.66
CA VAL A 626 8.76 -12.88 -16.55
C VAL A 626 9.51 -13.16 -17.86
N PHE A 627 10.72 -13.71 -17.81
CA PHE A 627 11.47 -14.03 -19.03
C PHE A 627 10.88 -15.20 -19.83
N ALA A 628 10.25 -16.17 -19.17
CA ALA A 628 9.47 -17.21 -19.85
C ALA A 628 8.26 -16.62 -20.59
N ALA A 629 7.54 -15.69 -19.96
CA ALA A 629 6.43 -14.97 -20.60
C ALA A 629 6.92 -14.12 -21.79
N ILE A 630 8.07 -13.44 -21.64
CA ILE A 630 8.71 -12.70 -22.74
C ILE A 630 9.07 -13.64 -23.90
N GLY A 631 9.69 -14.79 -23.61
CA GLY A 631 10.02 -15.81 -24.61
C GLY A 631 8.78 -16.31 -25.37
N ALA A 632 7.73 -16.69 -24.63
CA ALA A 632 6.47 -17.15 -25.22
C ALA A 632 5.78 -16.06 -26.06
N TYR A 633 5.86 -14.80 -25.65
CA TYR A 633 5.34 -13.66 -26.41
C TYR A 633 6.12 -13.45 -27.72
N VAL A 634 7.44 -13.58 -27.68
CA VAL A 634 8.30 -13.50 -28.88
C VAL A 634 7.96 -14.61 -29.86
N GLU A 635 7.80 -15.85 -29.40
CA GLU A 635 7.41 -16.99 -30.26
C GLU A 635 6.02 -16.81 -30.89
N LYS A 636 5.05 -16.27 -30.14
CA LYS A 636 3.68 -16.04 -30.60
C LYS A 636 3.50 -14.77 -31.44
N THR A 637 4.56 -13.97 -31.62
CA THR A 637 4.51 -12.70 -32.36
C THR A 637 5.47 -12.69 -33.56
N PRO A 638 5.12 -13.37 -34.67
CA PRO A 638 5.95 -13.40 -35.87
C PRO A 638 6.28 -11.99 -36.39
N GLY A 639 7.57 -11.71 -36.61
CA GLY A 639 8.06 -10.41 -37.09
C GLY A 639 8.53 -9.42 -36.00
N LEU A 640 8.34 -9.74 -34.71
CA LEU A 640 8.82 -8.91 -33.60
C LEU A 640 10.35 -8.77 -33.60
N ALA A 641 11.09 -9.88 -33.78
CA ALA A 641 12.54 -9.87 -33.87
C ALA A 641 13.05 -8.98 -35.03
N ALA A 642 12.48 -9.16 -36.23
CA ALA A 642 12.83 -8.32 -37.39
C ALA A 642 12.58 -6.82 -37.17
N LYS A 643 11.55 -6.46 -36.38
CA LYS A 643 11.23 -5.07 -36.03
C LYS A 643 12.17 -4.48 -34.98
N VAL A 644 12.59 -5.26 -34.00
CA VAL A 644 13.43 -4.80 -32.88
C VAL A 644 14.92 -4.80 -33.28
N GLY A 645 15.43 -5.93 -33.77
CA GLY A 645 16.77 -6.07 -34.35
C GLY A 645 17.91 -5.85 -33.35
N THR A 646 17.78 -6.27 -32.09
CA THR A 646 18.74 -5.94 -31.01
C THR A 646 18.95 -7.15 -30.08
N VAL A 647 20.20 -7.36 -29.63
CA VAL A 647 20.53 -8.30 -28.55
C VAL A 647 20.64 -7.53 -27.22
N TYR A 648 19.75 -7.84 -26.27
CA TYR A 648 19.76 -7.24 -24.93
C TYR A 648 20.38 -8.19 -23.90
N GLN A 649 21.28 -7.65 -23.09
CA GLN A 649 21.76 -8.28 -21.86
C GLN A 649 21.01 -7.70 -20.66
N TRP A 650 20.41 -8.55 -19.83
CA TRP A 650 19.78 -8.17 -18.58
C TRP A 650 20.57 -8.72 -17.40
N ASN A 651 20.95 -7.84 -16.48
CA ASN A 651 21.66 -8.16 -15.25
C ASN A 651 20.75 -7.82 -14.08
N ILE A 652 20.04 -8.83 -13.57
CA ILE A 652 19.07 -8.67 -12.48
C ILE A 652 19.77 -8.88 -11.15
N THR A 653 19.54 -7.98 -10.20
CA THR A 653 20.12 -8.03 -8.84
C THR A 653 19.08 -8.40 -7.79
N GLY A 654 19.45 -9.33 -6.92
CA GLY A 654 18.63 -9.83 -5.81
C GLY A 654 17.42 -10.70 -6.21
N PRO A 655 17.57 -12.01 -6.49
CA PRO A 655 18.80 -12.81 -6.63
C PRO A 655 19.52 -12.51 -7.96
N ASN A 656 20.84 -12.67 -7.96
CA ASN A 656 21.64 -12.33 -9.14
C ASN A 656 21.34 -13.31 -10.29
N SER A 657 20.81 -12.79 -11.40
CA SER A 657 20.58 -13.59 -12.60
C SER A 657 20.86 -12.77 -13.86
N ASN A 658 21.39 -13.46 -14.89
CA ASN A 658 21.72 -12.85 -16.16
C ASN A 658 20.85 -13.48 -17.25
N TRP A 659 20.29 -12.66 -18.13
CA TRP A 659 19.42 -13.11 -19.20
C TRP A 659 19.76 -12.42 -20.52
N VAL A 660 19.67 -13.18 -21.60
CA VAL A 660 19.86 -12.69 -22.97
C VAL A 660 18.52 -12.73 -23.68
N LEU A 661 18.09 -11.56 -24.18
CA LEU A 661 16.96 -11.44 -25.10
C LEU A 661 17.54 -11.08 -26.47
N ASP A 662 17.70 -12.09 -27.32
CA ASP A 662 18.17 -11.93 -28.70
C ASP A 662 16.97 -11.72 -29.62
N LEU A 663 16.75 -10.49 -30.06
CA LEU A 663 15.75 -10.13 -31.06
C LEU A 663 16.43 -9.66 -32.36
N LYS A 664 17.67 -10.08 -32.61
CA LYS A 664 18.44 -9.71 -33.81
C LYS A 664 18.67 -10.89 -34.72
N ASN A 665 18.86 -12.08 -34.15
CA ASN A 665 19.19 -13.30 -34.87
C ASN A 665 17.98 -14.26 -34.89
N GLY A 666 17.66 -14.79 -36.07
CA GLY A 666 16.58 -15.77 -36.25
C GLY A 666 15.19 -15.22 -35.90
N ALA A 667 14.34 -16.07 -35.32
CA ALA A 667 12.96 -15.73 -34.94
C ALA A 667 12.84 -14.94 -33.62
N GLY A 668 13.98 -14.69 -32.94
CA GLY A 668 14.03 -14.15 -31.59
C GLY A 668 14.09 -15.24 -30.52
N SER A 669 14.85 -15.02 -29.45
CA SER A 669 14.98 -15.97 -28.33
C SER A 669 15.23 -15.26 -27.00
N CYS A 670 14.79 -15.88 -25.90
CA CYS A 670 15.07 -15.44 -24.55
C CYS A 670 15.65 -16.61 -23.74
N LYS A 671 16.83 -16.43 -23.13
CA LYS A 671 17.52 -17.49 -22.41
C LYS A 671 18.35 -16.96 -21.23
N PRO A 672 18.55 -17.73 -20.16
CA PRO A 672 19.50 -17.37 -19.12
C PRO A 672 20.93 -17.40 -19.67
N GLY A 673 21.77 -16.48 -19.19
CA GLY A 673 23.18 -16.40 -19.55
C GLY A 673 23.68 -14.98 -19.84
N VAL A 674 24.89 -14.90 -20.39
CA VAL A 674 25.56 -13.66 -20.77
C VAL A 674 25.78 -13.65 -22.28
N ALA A 675 25.42 -12.56 -22.95
CA ALA A 675 25.63 -12.39 -24.38
C ALA A 675 27.10 -12.10 -24.67
N GLU A 676 27.67 -12.74 -25.71
CA GLU A 676 29.06 -12.48 -26.14
C GLU A 676 29.26 -11.04 -26.63
N LYS A 677 28.25 -10.47 -27.30
CA LYS A 677 28.23 -9.09 -27.81
C LYS A 677 26.82 -8.49 -27.72
N PRO A 678 26.38 -8.02 -26.54
CA PRO A 678 25.10 -7.34 -26.43
C PRO A 678 25.16 -5.96 -27.10
N ASP A 679 24.10 -5.61 -27.83
CA ASP A 679 23.94 -4.27 -28.36
C ASP A 679 23.53 -3.28 -27.23
N CYS A 680 22.80 -3.76 -26.23
CA CYS A 680 22.33 -2.97 -25.08
C CYS A 680 22.36 -3.82 -23.80
N THR A 681 22.94 -3.30 -22.72
CA THR A 681 22.99 -3.97 -21.42
C THR A 681 22.20 -3.17 -20.39
N ILE A 682 21.35 -3.85 -19.63
CA ILE A 682 20.42 -3.26 -18.66
C ILE A 682 20.64 -3.93 -17.31
N ALA A 683 20.93 -3.14 -16.28
CA ALA A 683 21.06 -3.60 -14.90
C ALA A 683 19.99 -2.99 -14.00
N VAL A 684 19.29 -3.84 -13.24
CA VAL A 684 18.11 -3.47 -12.42
C VAL A 684 17.89 -4.49 -11.29
N ALA A 685 17.21 -4.12 -10.20
CA ALA A 685 16.81 -5.06 -9.15
C ALA A 685 15.60 -5.90 -9.59
N GLU A 686 15.46 -7.14 -9.09
CA GLU A 686 14.33 -8.03 -9.44
C GLU A 686 12.97 -7.37 -9.22
N SER A 687 12.77 -6.69 -8.09
CA SER A 687 11.52 -6.01 -7.77
C SER A 687 11.20 -4.89 -8.79
N ASP A 688 12.20 -4.08 -9.14
CA ASP A 688 12.04 -2.98 -10.09
C ASP A 688 11.83 -3.52 -11.52
N PHE A 689 12.40 -4.68 -11.87
CA PHE A 689 12.20 -5.36 -13.15
C PHE A 689 10.78 -5.91 -13.29
N ILE A 690 10.25 -6.56 -12.25
CA ILE A 690 8.88 -7.08 -12.24
C ILE A 690 7.87 -5.93 -12.31
N ASP A 691 8.11 -4.82 -11.60
CA ASP A 691 7.25 -3.63 -11.68
C ASP A 691 7.35 -2.95 -13.06
N LEU A 692 8.52 -2.97 -13.70
CA LEU A 692 8.71 -2.45 -15.06
C LEU A 692 7.90 -3.27 -16.08
N CYS A 693 7.97 -4.60 -16.03
CA CYS A 693 7.26 -5.49 -16.96
C CYS A 693 5.76 -5.58 -16.68
N SER A 694 5.32 -5.35 -15.45
CA SER A 694 3.89 -5.27 -15.09
C SER A 694 3.27 -3.88 -15.27
N GLY A 695 4.06 -2.89 -15.71
CA GLY A 695 3.61 -1.52 -15.97
C GLY A 695 3.40 -0.67 -14.71
N LYS A 696 3.81 -1.15 -13.54
CA LYS A 696 3.74 -0.44 -12.24
C LYS A 696 4.88 0.56 -12.04
N ALA A 697 6.00 0.38 -12.74
CA ALA A 697 7.12 1.31 -12.75
C ALA A 697 7.38 1.89 -14.14
N ASP A 698 7.82 3.15 -14.16
CA ASP A 698 8.19 3.86 -15.38
C ASP A 698 9.71 3.76 -15.63
N ALA A 699 10.08 3.30 -16.83
CA ALA A 699 11.48 3.07 -17.21
C ALA A 699 12.34 4.34 -17.14
N GLN A 700 11.76 5.48 -17.53
CA GLN A 700 12.46 6.75 -17.57
C GLN A 700 12.73 7.27 -16.15
N LYS A 701 11.75 7.14 -15.24
CA LYS A 701 11.94 7.45 -13.81
C LYS A 701 13.00 6.57 -13.15
N LEU A 702 12.99 5.26 -13.41
CA LEU A 702 13.99 4.35 -12.84
C LEU A 702 15.41 4.67 -13.35
N TYR A 703 15.55 5.07 -14.61
CA TYR A 703 16.82 5.46 -15.20
C TYR A 703 17.37 6.76 -14.60
N PHE A 704 16.57 7.83 -14.59
CA PHE A 704 16.99 9.11 -13.99
C PHE A 704 17.21 9.02 -12.46
N GLY A 705 16.52 8.09 -11.80
CA GLY A 705 16.72 7.78 -10.37
C GLY A 705 17.91 6.86 -10.07
N GLY A 706 18.67 6.41 -11.08
CA GLY A 706 19.86 5.57 -10.92
C GLY A 706 19.60 4.10 -10.57
N LYS A 707 18.34 3.66 -10.52
CA LYS A 707 17.91 2.27 -10.21
C LYS A 707 17.92 1.36 -11.44
N LEU A 708 17.81 1.93 -12.64
CA LEU A 708 17.97 1.25 -13.92
C LEU A 708 19.23 1.82 -14.59
N LYS A 709 20.25 0.99 -14.82
CA LYS A 709 21.47 1.40 -15.53
C LYS A 709 21.49 0.79 -16.91
N ILE A 710 21.77 1.61 -17.93
CA ILE A 710 21.81 1.17 -19.33
C ILE A 710 23.19 1.50 -19.89
N THR A 711 23.86 0.52 -20.48
CA THR A 711 25.15 0.68 -21.17
C THR A 711 25.09 0.08 -22.58
N GLY A 712 25.95 0.55 -23.48
CA GLY A 712 25.88 0.22 -24.91
C GLY A 712 24.94 1.15 -25.69
N ASN A 713 24.13 0.61 -26.61
CA ASN A 713 23.21 1.40 -27.43
C ASN A 713 21.95 1.78 -26.64
N ILE A 714 22.00 2.94 -25.98
CA ILE A 714 20.91 3.46 -25.14
C ILE A 714 19.62 3.66 -25.93
N MET A 715 19.68 4.08 -27.20
CA MET A 715 18.49 4.26 -28.04
C MET A 715 17.76 2.95 -28.31
N ALA A 716 18.46 1.81 -28.26
CA ALA A 716 17.83 0.51 -28.41
C ALA A 716 16.93 0.16 -27.21
N SER A 717 17.18 0.68 -26.02
CA SER A 717 16.31 0.45 -24.84
C SER A 717 14.87 0.97 -25.03
N GLN A 718 14.69 2.00 -25.86
CA GLN A 718 13.36 2.57 -26.16
C GLN A 718 12.47 1.61 -26.97
N LYS A 719 13.06 0.60 -27.61
CA LYS A 719 12.31 -0.42 -28.38
C LYS A 719 11.70 -1.52 -27.52
N LEU A 720 11.97 -1.53 -26.21
CA LEU A 720 11.43 -2.50 -25.24
C LEU A 720 9.99 -2.18 -24.80
N GLY A 721 9.33 -1.20 -25.40
CA GLY A 721 7.95 -0.82 -25.04
C GLY A 721 6.93 -1.96 -25.13
N PHE A 722 7.19 -2.96 -25.97
CA PHE A 722 6.33 -4.16 -26.09
C PHE A 722 6.30 -5.02 -24.82
N LEU A 723 7.24 -4.85 -23.89
CA LEU A 723 7.25 -5.60 -22.63
C LEU A 723 5.98 -5.34 -21.79
N LYS A 724 5.31 -4.20 -21.99
CA LYS A 724 4.02 -3.89 -21.34
C LYS A 724 2.85 -4.74 -21.88
N ASP A 725 2.99 -5.30 -23.08
CA ASP A 725 1.99 -6.14 -23.71
C ASP A 725 2.17 -7.63 -23.35
N VAL A 726 3.29 -7.97 -22.68
CA VAL A 726 3.58 -9.32 -22.20
C VAL A 726 2.73 -9.60 -20.96
N ARG A 727 1.78 -10.53 -21.07
CA ARG A 727 0.98 -10.98 -19.92
C ARG A 727 1.75 -12.01 -19.12
N ILE A 728 2.04 -11.69 -17.87
CA ILE A 728 2.78 -12.56 -16.96
C ILE A 728 1.77 -13.38 -16.16
N GLU A 729 1.62 -14.66 -16.50
CA GLU A 729 0.81 -15.62 -15.73
C GLU A 729 1.70 -16.32 -14.69
N ALA A 730 1.30 -16.33 -13.42
CA ALA A 730 2.03 -17.02 -12.38
C ALA A 730 1.99 -18.55 -12.64
N GLY A 731 3.16 -19.18 -12.78
CA GLY A 731 3.29 -20.65 -12.92
C GLY A 731 3.29 -21.20 -14.36
N ALA A 732 3.58 -20.40 -15.38
CA ALA A 732 3.55 -20.83 -16.79
C ALA A 732 4.77 -21.66 -17.26
N ALA A 733 5.80 -21.86 -16.45
CA ALA A 733 6.92 -22.73 -16.79
C ALA A 733 6.54 -24.21 -16.63
N GLY A 734 6.08 -24.84 -17.72
CA GLY A 734 5.84 -26.28 -17.78
C GLY A 734 7.10 -27.10 -17.47
N THR A 735 6.92 -28.21 -16.77
CA THR A 735 7.97 -29.17 -16.37
C THR A 735 8.81 -29.63 -17.56
N ALA A 736 10.01 -29.09 -17.71
CA ALA A 736 11.04 -29.59 -18.61
C ALA A 736 11.87 -30.69 -17.92
N PRO A 737 12.43 -31.67 -18.67
CA PRO A 737 12.96 -32.90 -18.10
C PRO A 737 14.23 -32.64 -17.29
N ALA A 738 14.40 -33.40 -16.20
CA ALA A 738 15.67 -33.53 -15.50
C ALA A 738 16.75 -34.03 -16.46
N ALA A 739 17.49 -33.11 -17.07
CA ALA A 739 18.69 -33.40 -17.81
C ALA A 739 19.80 -33.71 -16.78
N ALA A 740 20.37 -34.91 -16.92
CA ALA A 740 21.42 -35.45 -16.07
C ALA A 740 22.50 -34.41 -15.76
N ALA A 741 22.88 -34.33 -14.47
CA ALA A 741 23.93 -33.47 -13.97
C ALA A 741 25.21 -33.60 -14.83
N PRO A 742 25.62 -32.55 -15.56
CA PRO A 742 27.03 -32.33 -15.78
C PRO A 742 27.59 -31.90 -14.41
N ALA A 743 28.75 -32.43 -14.06
CA ALA A 743 29.49 -32.07 -12.85
C ALA A 743 29.47 -30.55 -12.61
N GLU A 744 29.32 -30.16 -11.34
CA GLU A 744 29.43 -28.79 -10.86
C GLU A 744 30.57 -28.07 -11.60
N ALA A 745 30.22 -27.16 -12.50
CA ALA A 745 31.13 -26.12 -12.91
C ALA A 745 31.07 -25.07 -11.80
N GLU A 746 32.08 -25.08 -10.94
CA GLU A 746 32.40 -24.00 -10.00
C GLU A 746 32.08 -22.65 -10.65
N ALA A 747 31.30 -21.83 -9.93
CA ALA A 747 31.29 -20.40 -10.20
C ALA A 747 32.75 -19.93 -10.18
N ALA A 748 33.26 -19.46 -11.31
CA ALA A 748 34.65 -19.04 -11.41
C ALA A 748 34.94 -18.01 -10.30
N PRO A 749 35.99 -18.20 -9.48
CA PRO A 749 36.32 -17.28 -8.42
C PRO A 749 36.56 -15.91 -9.03
N VAL A 750 35.95 -14.87 -8.44
CA VAL A 750 36.31 -13.48 -8.74
C VAL A 750 37.78 -13.34 -8.40
N GLN A 751 38.66 -13.18 -9.39
CA GLN A 751 40.09 -13.03 -9.13
C GLN A 751 40.38 -11.66 -8.49
N PRO A 752 41.30 -11.60 -7.51
CA PRO A 752 41.75 -10.32 -6.95
C PRO A 752 42.31 -9.41 -8.05
N ARG A 753 41.88 -8.15 -8.11
CA ARG A 753 42.38 -7.16 -9.08
C ARG A 753 43.81 -6.70 -8.73
N THR A 754 44.34 -7.16 -7.61
CA THR A 754 45.65 -6.83 -7.02
C THR A 754 46.83 -7.65 -7.54
N GLY A 755 46.61 -8.63 -8.44
CA GLY A 755 47.69 -9.40 -9.09
C GLY A 755 48.83 -8.54 -9.71
N PRO A 756 48.53 -7.46 -10.44
CA PRO A 756 49.54 -6.52 -10.95
C PRO A 756 50.37 -5.84 -9.86
N VAL A 757 49.80 -5.61 -8.66
CA VAL A 757 50.49 -4.99 -7.52
C VAL A 757 51.59 -5.92 -7.00
N PHE A 758 51.27 -7.19 -6.78
CA PHE A 758 52.25 -8.19 -6.31
C PHE A 758 53.29 -8.55 -7.38
N ALA A 759 52.93 -8.51 -8.66
CA ALA A 759 53.90 -8.64 -9.75
C ALA A 759 54.90 -7.47 -9.79
N ALA A 760 54.44 -6.24 -9.57
CA ALA A 760 55.31 -5.06 -9.49
C ALA A 760 56.23 -5.11 -8.26
N ILE A 761 55.73 -5.58 -7.11
CA ILE A 761 56.53 -5.81 -5.91
C ILE A 761 57.62 -6.86 -6.19
N ALA A 762 57.29 -7.96 -6.88
CA ALA A 762 58.26 -8.99 -7.25
C ALA A 762 59.38 -8.44 -8.16
N ALA A 763 59.03 -7.58 -9.12
CA ALA A 763 60.01 -6.92 -9.98
C ALA A 763 60.96 -6.00 -9.20
N ARG A 764 60.46 -5.28 -8.17
CA ARG A 764 61.29 -4.40 -7.33
C ARG A 764 62.22 -5.14 -6.39
N LEU A 765 61.79 -6.28 -5.86
CA LEU A 765 62.66 -7.15 -5.06
C LEU A 765 63.85 -7.66 -5.89
N LYS A 766 63.62 -8.02 -7.15
CA LYS A 766 64.70 -8.39 -8.09
C LYS A 766 65.63 -7.22 -8.42
N ALA A 767 65.16 -5.97 -8.32
CA ALA A 767 65.94 -4.76 -8.53
C ALA A 767 66.68 -4.26 -7.26
N GLY A 768 66.65 -5.03 -6.15
CA GLY A 768 67.42 -4.74 -4.94
C GLY A 768 66.70 -3.91 -3.87
N ALA A 769 65.37 -3.86 -3.87
CA ALA A 769 64.61 -3.17 -2.82
C ALA A 769 64.72 -3.90 -1.46
N GLU A 770 65.22 -3.21 -0.42
CA GLU A 770 65.29 -3.76 0.94
C GLU A 770 63.92 -3.69 1.65
N VAL A 771 63.34 -4.86 1.92
CA VAL A 771 62.16 -5.02 2.78
C VAL A 771 62.59 -5.76 4.04
N GLY A 772 62.24 -5.23 5.22
CA GLY A 772 62.65 -5.80 6.49
C GLY A 772 61.81 -7.02 6.87
N GLY A 773 62.27 -8.22 6.51
CA GLY A 773 61.64 -9.49 6.90
C GLY A 773 60.50 -9.96 5.99
N VAL A 774 60.00 -11.17 6.24
CA VAL A 774 58.91 -11.79 5.46
C VAL A 774 57.58 -11.08 5.77
N LEU A 775 56.87 -10.59 4.77
CA LEU A 775 55.58 -9.91 4.93
C LEU A 775 54.44 -10.76 4.39
N GLN A 776 53.30 -10.76 5.08
CA GLN A 776 52.07 -11.36 4.59
C GLN A 776 51.01 -10.28 4.34
N PHE A 777 50.33 -10.34 3.21
CA PHE A 777 49.15 -9.53 2.89
C PHE A 777 47.92 -10.43 2.90
N ASN A 778 46.92 -10.08 3.71
CA ASN A 778 45.59 -10.66 3.66
C ASN A 778 44.70 -9.65 2.93
N VAL A 779 44.43 -9.91 1.66
CA VAL A 779 43.56 -9.10 0.82
C VAL A 779 42.13 -9.58 1.01
N HIS A 780 41.21 -8.68 1.34
CA HIS A 780 39.79 -9.01 1.53
C HIS A 780 38.95 -8.62 0.31
N ALA A 781 37.92 -9.42 0.04
CA ALA A 781 36.90 -9.18 -0.99
C ALA A 781 37.45 -8.97 -2.43
N PRO A 782 37.95 -10.03 -3.11
CA PRO A 782 37.94 -11.43 -2.70
C PRO A 782 39.08 -11.78 -1.72
N ASP A 783 38.87 -12.78 -0.87
CA ASP A 783 39.87 -13.23 0.10
C ASP A 783 41.08 -13.87 -0.60
N ALA A 784 42.25 -13.26 -0.48
CA ALA A 784 43.52 -13.78 -0.95
C ALA A 784 44.63 -13.52 0.06
N ALA A 785 45.66 -14.36 0.05
CA ALA A 785 46.84 -14.15 0.89
C ALA A 785 48.11 -14.18 0.03
N TRP A 786 49.02 -13.25 0.29
CA TRP A 786 50.27 -13.12 -0.44
C TRP A 786 51.44 -13.00 0.52
N VAL A 787 52.55 -13.68 0.23
CA VAL A 787 53.79 -13.62 1.00
C VAL A 787 54.87 -12.97 0.16
N ILE A 788 55.56 -12.00 0.77
CA ILE A 788 56.76 -11.37 0.24
C ILE A 788 57.95 -11.83 1.10
N ASP A 789 58.86 -12.59 0.50
CA ASP A 789 60.10 -13.04 1.16
C ASP A 789 61.31 -12.36 0.49
N PRO A 790 61.81 -11.26 1.09
CA PRO A 790 62.96 -10.54 0.54
C PRO A 790 64.28 -11.34 0.64
N GLY A 791 64.40 -12.29 1.58
CA GLY A 791 65.58 -13.14 1.71
C GLY A 791 65.71 -14.16 0.58
N LYS A 792 64.60 -14.51 -0.06
CA LYS A 792 64.54 -15.38 -1.25
C LYS A 792 64.25 -14.63 -2.55
N GLY A 793 63.91 -13.34 -2.47
CA GLY A 793 63.55 -12.51 -3.62
C GLY A 793 62.24 -12.93 -4.29
N THR A 794 61.31 -13.51 -3.54
CA THR A 794 60.08 -14.13 -4.07
C THR A 794 58.82 -13.46 -3.54
N VAL A 795 57.79 -13.42 -4.39
CA VAL A 795 56.41 -13.11 -4.02
C VAL A 795 55.55 -14.29 -4.44
N SER A 796 54.77 -14.85 -3.53
CA SER A 796 53.96 -16.05 -3.76
C SER A 796 52.61 -15.95 -3.08
N GLU A 797 51.58 -16.52 -3.71
CA GLU A 797 50.26 -16.66 -3.11
C GLU A 797 50.30 -17.71 -1.99
N GLY A 798 49.68 -17.41 -0.85
CA GLY A 798 49.68 -18.25 0.35
C GLY A 798 49.84 -17.46 1.65
N ARG A 799 50.03 -18.17 2.75
CA ARG A 799 50.28 -17.60 4.09
C ARG A 799 51.66 -18.02 4.56
N ALA A 800 52.34 -17.15 5.30
CA ALA A 800 53.62 -17.45 5.91
C ALA A 800 53.39 -18.08 7.28
N ASP A 801 54.23 -19.05 7.67
CA ASP A 801 54.16 -19.69 8.98
C ASP A 801 54.51 -18.71 10.13
N ALA A 802 55.39 -17.73 9.85
CA ALA A 802 55.82 -16.70 10.81
C ALA A 802 56.21 -15.39 10.09
N PRO A 803 55.24 -14.57 9.66
CA PRO A 803 55.54 -13.28 9.02
C PRO A 803 56.05 -12.26 10.06
N ALA A 804 57.00 -11.42 9.64
CA ALA A 804 57.47 -10.27 10.42
C ALA A 804 56.37 -9.20 10.57
N ALA A 805 55.47 -9.07 9.59
CA ALA A 805 54.22 -8.33 9.70
C ALA A 805 53.14 -8.92 8.78
N THR A 806 51.89 -8.89 9.25
CA THR A 806 50.69 -9.24 8.50
C THR A 806 49.87 -7.98 8.23
N ILE A 807 49.48 -7.79 6.97
CA ILE A 807 48.83 -6.57 6.48
C ILE A 807 47.44 -6.95 5.98
N GLY A 808 46.39 -6.46 6.66
CA GLY A 808 44.99 -6.64 6.25
C GLY A 808 44.50 -5.41 5.49
N ILE A 809 44.01 -5.61 4.26
CA ILE A 809 43.52 -4.53 3.38
C ILE A 809 42.54 -5.07 2.33
N ASP A 810 41.53 -4.31 1.93
CA ASP A 810 40.61 -4.72 0.87
C ASP A 810 41.26 -4.61 -0.53
N ASP A 811 40.81 -5.43 -1.49
CA ASP A 811 41.36 -5.48 -2.87
C ASP A 811 41.36 -4.10 -3.57
N GLU A 812 40.30 -3.31 -3.38
CA GLU A 812 40.19 -1.96 -3.95
C GLU A 812 41.12 -0.94 -3.29
N ASP A 813 41.23 -1.00 -1.96
CA ASP A 813 42.06 -0.07 -1.20
C ASP A 813 43.56 -0.37 -1.45
N LEU A 814 43.94 -1.64 -1.63
CA LEU A 814 45.31 -2.03 -2.00
C LEU A 814 45.67 -1.56 -3.42
N LEU A 815 44.73 -1.65 -4.37
CA LEU A 815 44.93 -1.14 -5.72
C LEU A 815 45.03 0.39 -5.76
N ALA A 816 44.17 1.10 -5.00
CA ALA A 816 44.21 2.55 -4.88
C ALA A 816 45.52 3.04 -4.23
N LEU A 817 46.00 2.32 -3.21
CA LEU A 817 47.31 2.55 -2.59
C LEU A 817 48.44 2.37 -3.61
N ALA A 818 48.40 1.29 -4.37
CA ALA A 818 49.36 1.01 -5.42
C ALA A 818 49.34 2.04 -6.55
N GLN A 819 48.20 2.68 -6.85
CA GLN A 819 48.13 3.76 -7.83
C GLN A 819 48.54 5.13 -7.26
N GLY A 820 48.87 5.21 -5.97
CA GLY A 820 49.16 6.47 -5.29
C GLY A 820 47.94 7.38 -5.11
N ALA A 821 46.73 6.85 -5.32
CA ALA A 821 45.47 7.60 -5.16
C ALA A 821 45.12 7.84 -3.68
N VAL A 822 45.66 7.01 -2.79
CA VAL A 822 45.53 7.13 -1.33
C VAL A 822 46.88 6.81 -0.68
N ALA A 823 47.17 7.42 0.47
CA ALA A 823 48.36 7.11 1.25
C ALA A 823 48.08 6.00 2.28
N ALA A 824 49.08 5.16 2.56
CA ALA A 824 48.97 4.08 3.55
C ALA A 824 48.55 4.60 4.93
N ARG A 825 49.06 5.77 5.32
CA ARG A 825 48.70 6.44 6.58
C ARG A 825 47.21 6.77 6.67
N ASP A 826 46.58 7.20 5.58
CA ASP A 826 45.16 7.58 5.57
C ASP A 826 44.26 6.34 5.65
N LEU A 827 44.64 5.25 4.99
CA LEU A 827 43.93 3.97 5.11
C LEU A 827 44.05 3.40 6.52
N PHE A 828 45.22 3.53 7.16
CA PHE A 828 45.44 3.08 8.53
C PHE A 828 44.60 3.90 9.53
N GLN A 829 44.57 5.23 9.41
CA GLN A 829 43.76 6.11 10.27
C GLN A 829 42.26 5.86 10.12
N LYS A 830 41.81 5.39 8.96
CA LYS A 830 40.40 5.05 8.69
C LYS A 830 40.05 3.60 9.01
N GLY A 831 40.98 2.81 9.57
CA GLY A 831 40.78 1.41 9.92
C GLY A 831 40.66 0.45 8.73
N LYS A 832 40.97 0.92 7.51
CA LYS A 832 40.91 0.17 6.24
C LYS A 832 42.21 -0.57 5.91
N LEU A 833 43.31 -0.19 6.56
CA LEU A 833 44.59 -0.90 6.55
C LEU A 833 44.93 -1.29 7.99
N LYS A 834 45.14 -2.58 8.24
CA LYS A 834 45.58 -3.11 9.55
C LYS A 834 46.97 -3.71 9.41
N VAL A 835 47.83 -3.52 10.41
CA VAL A 835 49.18 -4.09 10.45
C VAL A 835 49.40 -4.75 11.80
N ASP A 836 49.57 -6.07 11.79
CA ASP A 836 49.91 -6.87 12.97
C ASP A 836 51.38 -7.33 12.85
N GLY A 837 52.25 -6.99 13.79
CA GLY A 837 53.70 -7.25 13.74
C GLY A 837 54.55 -5.97 13.65
N ASP A 838 55.63 -5.96 12.85
CA ASP A 838 56.51 -4.79 12.72
C ASP A 838 55.80 -3.61 12.03
N ILE A 839 55.29 -2.69 12.84
CA ILE A 839 54.51 -1.53 12.39
C ILE A 839 55.31 -0.54 11.53
N ARG A 840 56.66 -0.59 11.55
CA ARG A 840 57.51 0.26 10.69
C ARG A 840 57.38 -0.08 9.21
N VAL A 841 56.73 -1.19 8.87
CA VAL A 841 56.37 -1.59 7.50
C VAL A 841 55.30 -0.66 6.91
N ALA A 842 54.36 -0.16 7.72
CA ALA A 842 53.30 0.76 7.25
C ALA A 842 53.86 2.05 6.64
N HIS A 843 54.94 2.59 7.22
CA HIS A 843 55.61 3.81 6.74
C HIS A 843 56.36 3.63 5.41
N ARG A 844 56.61 2.38 5.00
CA ARG A 844 57.32 2.04 3.77
C ARG A 844 56.40 1.40 2.72
N LEU A 845 55.12 1.20 3.07
CA LEU A 845 54.14 0.50 2.23
C LEU A 845 53.88 1.26 0.93
N ASP A 846 53.76 2.59 0.99
CA ASP A 846 53.59 3.46 -0.19
C ASP A 846 54.75 3.32 -1.20
N ALA A 847 55.98 3.13 -0.72
CA ALA A 847 57.15 2.95 -1.59
C ALA A 847 57.22 1.52 -2.18
N LEU A 848 56.65 0.55 -1.46
CA LEU A 848 56.67 -0.86 -1.84
C LEU A 848 55.59 -1.18 -2.89
N THR A 849 54.37 -0.67 -2.71
CA THR A 849 53.18 -1.08 -3.48
C THR A 849 52.92 -0.21 -4.71
N ARG A 850 53.51 0.99 -4.83
CA ARG A 850 53.26 1.90 -5.96
C ARG A 850 53.46 1.22 -7.31
N LEU A 851 52.59 1.37 -8.29
CA LEU A 851 52.81 0.93 -9.67
C LEU A 851 53.54 2.07 -10.39
N ASN A 852 54.71 1.81 -10.97
CA ASN A 852 55.38 2.77 -11.86
C ASN A 852 55.02 2.45 -13.30
#